data_AF-A0A7J8SQ71-F1
#
_entry.id   AF-A0A7J8SQ71-F1
#
_cell.length_a   1.000
_cell.length_b   1.000
_cell.length_c   1.000
_cell.angle_alpha   90.00
_cell.angle_beta   90.00
_cell.angle_gamma   90.00
#
_symmetry.space_group_name_H-M   'P 1'
#
loop_
_entity.id
_entity.type
_entity.pdbx_description
1 polymer ?
#
loop_
_entity_poly.entity_id
_entity_poly.type
_entity_poly.pdbx_seq_one_letter_code
_entity_poly.pdbx_strand_id
1 'polypeptide(L)'
;MLNDMENERRNNNKNEDSRMRGFRPSLRGMMLVVAVIWIGVAALYGLLKPISNGCIMTYMYPTYIPISTTEGVSSAKYGLYLYHEGWKKIDFTEHLKKLNGIPVLFIPGNGGSYKQARSLAAECDRAYQGGPLERTFYREAYLAYKEGGNAEIADIQLPNQYANRLDWFAVDLEGEHSAMDGRILEEHTEYVVYAIHRILDQYKESHDARESDGAATTGSLPRSVILIGHSMGGFVARAATIHPRLRRSAVETILTLSSPHQSPPLALQPSLGDYYKSINQEWRKGYEVQTTRTGRYVSGPKLSNVVVVSVSGGFNDYQVRSKLESLDGIVPPTHGFMISSTSMKNVWLSMEHQTILWCNQLVVQVSHTLLSLVDSRTGQPFPDTQKRLSIFTKMLHSGIPQSFNWKMQPQSPWSAQVLAKDVKDTAVSQVHTLSDCPSSFHWNDDILERDLYIQTTTVTILAMDGRRRWLDIQKLGSNGKSHFIFVTNLAPCSGVRIHLWPQKGKSSSDLPAGKRVLEVTSKMVQIPAGPAPRQVEPGSQTEQAPPSAVLHLGPEEMHGFRFLTISVAPRPTISGRPPPATSMAVGQFFNPDEGEIDFTPVSMLLSIHSHKDIFLKEDHPLAFNLSFAISLGLLPVTFSLKTAGCGIKDSGLLDEAGDNGNTKLCKLRCFPPVALAWDPTSGLHVFPNLYSETLVVDSSPALRTSTGAEKTTVFLLLDPHCAYKASIAVSVTSAASRFWLLYFSQIAGFCVAVVFFALMRQAHARPIPSILKALESNLRMPFPFLPFVAVPILLSLFFSFLVSQPFPPFSSFTIVLIICYLLANGIVILLILVSQLVFYVAAYLHVFIKTRLVNSTFLVVPSPECQVATMGRKLWLFVSSLVYESFFEVVRILRANPLFVPISAAIVLSMFVHPALGLFILLLYHALCCHSSLCNHARKKESDYKTEGNYLSQQLKAKPGSPSKENSSSYIQTQEDIFHLRHGLLVLHILATLMFVPSLVSWLQRIGMHQSFPRFLDSFLCICLILHGIFSSESLLNSEVPLPRIMGKEVRLNLIYLIAGIYSYLSGMELAPYKVLYAMGAIGIISFALSILQAWTGATRFGRRRHWHRH
;
A
#
# COMPACT_ATOMS: atom_id res chain seq x y z
N MET A 1 -33.03 -61.38 11.32
CA MET A 1 -33.74 -60.16 11.77
C MET A 1 -32.80 -59.09 12.33
N LEU A 2 -32.09 -59.27 13.46
CA LEU A 2 -31.09 -58.29 13.93
C LEU A 2 -29.90 -58.11 12.95
N ASN A 3 -29.37 -59.21 12.39
CA ASN A 3 -28.35 -59.16 11.33
C ASN A 3 -28.86 -58.56 10.00
N ASP A 4 -30.15 -58.66 9.71
CA ASP A 4 -30.74 -58.09 8.49
C ASP A 4 -30.96 -56.59 8.63
N MET A 5 -31.39 -56.12 9.81
CA MET A 5 -31.45 -54.70 10.13
C MET A 5 -30.07 -54.05 10.18
N GLU A 6 -29.04 -54.78 10.63
CA GLU A 6 -27.66 -54.28 10.65
C GLU A 6 -27.02 -54.29 9.25
N ASN A 7 -27.38 -55.25 8.39
CA ASN A 7 -27.03 -55.23 6.97
C ASN A 7 -27.80 -54.17 6.17
N GLU A 8 -29.07 -53.89 6.49
CA GLU A 8 -29.83 -52.78 5.91
C GLU A 8 -29.28 -51.42 6.35
N ARG A 9 -28.89 -51.26 7.63
CA ARG A 9 -28.15 -50.05 8.07
C ARG A 9 -26.79 -49.92 7.40
N ARG A 10 -26.04 -51.02 7.22
CA ARG A 10 -24.76 -51.02 6.47
C ARG A 10 -24.94 -50.71 4.99
N ASN A 11 -26.02 -51.20 4.37
CA ASN A 11 -26.32 -50.94 2.96
C ASN A 11 -26.89 -49.53 2.75
N ASN A 12 -27.67 -48.98 3.68
CA ASN A 12 -28.10 -47.58 3.65
C ASN A 12 -26.92 -46.63 3.89
N ASN A 13 -26.01 -46.93 4.84
CA ASN A 13 -24.77 -46.17 5.01
C ASN A 13 -23.83 -46.29 3.81
N LYS A 14 -23.72 -47.47 3.15
CA LYS A 14 -22.96 -47.64 1.89
C LYS A 14 -23.61 -46.92 0.70
N ASN A 15 -24.94 -46.83 0.67
CA ASN A 15 -25.68 -46.12 -0.38
C ASN A 15 -25.62 -44.60 -0.21
N GLU A 16 -25.58 -44.08 1.01
CA GLU A 16 -25.22 -42.68 1.29
C GLU A 16 -23.73 -42.41 0.95
N ASP A 17 -22.82 -43.33 1.31
CA ASP A 17 -21.38 -43.21 1.00
C ASP A 17 -21.07 -43.21 -0.51
N SER A 18 -21.94 -43.77 -1.35
CA SER A 18 -21.78 -43.76 -2.81
C SER A 18 -22.28 -42.48 -3.49
N ARG A 19 -23.12 -41.68 -2.82
CA ARG A 19 -23.72 -40.46 -3.39
C ARG A 19 -22.78 -39.26 -3.38
N MET A 20 -21.72 -39.27 -2.56
CA MET A 20 -20.87 -38.11 -2.24
C MET A 20 -19.36 -38.36 -2.30
N ARG A 21 -18.86 -39.38 -3.03
CA ARG A 21 -17.42 -39.73 -3.10
C ARG A 21 -16.49 -38.64 -3.66
N GLY A 22 -17.04 -37.60 -4.29
CA GLY A 22 -16.30 -36.44 -4.78
C GLY A 22 -16.34 -35.20 -3.88
N PHE A 23 -17.14 -35.21 -2.81
CA PHE A 23 -17.46 -34.02 -2.00
C PHE A 23 -16.70 -33.96 -0.66
N ARG A 24 -15.99 -35.01 -0.28
CA ARG A 24 -15.25 -35.05 1.00
C ARG A 24 -13.81 -34.56 0.78
N PRO A 25 -13.46 -33.32 1.22
CA PRO A 25 -12.07 -32.93 1.28
C PRO A 25 -11.33 -33.83 2.27
N SER A 26 -10.06 -34.09 2.00
CA SER A 26 -9.11 -34.64 2.94
C SER A 26 -9.05 -33.79 4.22
N LEU A 27 -8.71 -34.42 5.36
CA LEU A 27 -8.52 -33.71 6.63
C LEU A 27 -7.60 -32.49 6.48
N ARG A 28 -6.54 -32.61 5.67
CA ARG A 28 -5.59 -31.52 5.37
C ARG A 28 -6.27 -30.36 4.63
N GLY A 29 -7.06 -30.67 3.59
CA GLY A 29 -7.83 -29.67 2.86
C GLY A 29 -8.84 -28.95 3.75
N MET A 30 -9.52 -29.68 4.64
CA MET A 30 -10.46 -29.10 5.61
C MET A 30 -9.76 -28.15 6.58
N MET A 31 -8.59 -28.54 7.14
CA MET A 31 -7.80 -27.68 8.02
C MET A 31 -7.35 -26.38 7.32
N LEU A 32 -6.94 -26.46 6.05
CA LEU A 32 -6.57 -25.28 5.26
C LEU A 32 -7.76 -24.33 5.04
N VAL A 33 -8.94 -24.87 4.73
CA VAL A 33 -10.16 -24.06 4.55
C VAL A 33 -10.54 -23.35 5.85
N VAL A 34 -10.52 -24.05 6.98
CA VAL A 34 -10.79 -23.46 8.30
C VAL A 34 -9.79 -22.35 8.62
N ALA A 35 -8.49 -22.59 8.37
CA ALA A 35 -7.45 -21.58 8.58
C ALA A 35 -7.66 -20.32 7.71
N VAL A 36 -7.99 -20.49 6.42
CA VAL A 36 -8.28 -19.37 5.50
C VAL A 36 -9.49 -18.57 5.96
N ILE A 37 -10.59 -19.24 6.36
CA ILE A 37 -11.79 -18.57 6.85
C ILE A 37 -11.46 -17.79 8.14
N TRP A 38 -10.74 -18.41 9.07
CA TRP A 38 -10.38 -17.76 10.34
C TRP A 38 -9.48 -16.53 10.12
N ILE A 39 -8.44 -16.65 9.31
CA ILE A 39 -7.55 -15.53 8.95
C ILE A 39 -8.32 -14.45 8.19
N GLY A 40 -9.21 -14.83 7.27
CA GLY A 40 -10.06 -13.91 6.53
C GLY A 40 -11.00 -13.10 7.43
N VAL A 41 -11.65 -13.77 8.40
CA VAL A 41 -12.51 -13.10 9.39
C VAL A 41 -11.69 -12.18 10.30
N ALA A 42 -10.52 -12.63 10.78
CA ALA A 42 -9.63 -11.81 11.60
C ALA A 42 -9.13 -10.57 10.85
N ALA A 43 -8.79 -10.72 9.56
CA ALA A 43 -8.39 -9.63 8.69
C ALA A 43 -9.53 -8.63 8.45
N LEU A 44 -10.73 -9.13 8.15
CA LEU A 44 -11.91 -8.29 7.95
C LEU A 44 -12.26 -7.50 9.22
N TYR A 45 -12.26 -8.16 10.38
CA TYR A 45 -12.47 -7.49 11.67
C TYR A 45 -11.40 -6.41 11.92
N GLY A 46 -10.14 -6.70 11.61
CA GLY A 46 -9.05 -5.74 11.71
C GLY A 46 -9.21 -4.52 10.80
N LEU A 47 -9.72 -4.71 9.57
CA LEU A 47 -9.95 -3.63 8.60
C LEU A 47 -11.19 -2.78 8.93
N LEU A 48 -12.20 -3.38 9.56
CA LEU A 48 -13.42 -2.67 9.97
C LEU A 48 -13.29 -1.95 11.31
N LYS A 49 -12.21 -2.22 12.06
CA LYS A 49 -11.97 -1.57 13.35
C LYS A 49 -11.63 -0.09 13.11
N PRO A 50 -12.39 0.86 13.70
CA PRO A 50 -12.11 2.28 13.54
C PRO A 50 -10.78 2.66 14.18
N ILE A 51 -10.07 3.59 13.55
CA ILE A 51 -8.77 4.10 13.98
C ILE A 51 -8.96 5.53 14.50
N SER A 52 -8.34 5.85 15.63
CA SER A 52 -8.26 7.25 16.09
C SER A 52 -7.09 7.92 15.38
N ASN A 53 -7.36 8.93 14.56
CA ASN A 53 -6.34 9.51 13.67
C ASN A 53 -5.60 10.73 14.25
N GLY A 54 -5.83 11.12 15.52
CA GLY A 54 -5.12 12.23 16.21
C GLY A 54 -5.21 13.60 15.51
N CYS A 55 -6.01 13.68 14.47
CA CYS A 55 -5.96 14.69 13.44
C CYS A 55 -7.01 15.76 13.71
N ILE A 56 -6.60 17.04 13.65
CA ILE A 56 -7.52 18.17 13.86
C ILE A 56 -8.22 18.46 12.54
N MET A 57 -9.54 18.67 12.56
CA MET A 57 -10.33 18.99 11.37
C MET A 57 -10.08 20.42 10.88
N THR A 58 -10.01 20.58 9.55
CA THR A 58 -10.03 21.88 8.87
C THR A 58 -11.46 22.39 8.64
N TYR A 59 -11.64 23.71 8.71
CA TYR A 59 -12.91 24.39 8.43
C TYR A 59 -12.71 25.48 7.37
N MET A 60 -13.69 25.63 6.49
CA MET A 60 -13.63 26.50 5.31
C MET A 60 -15.03 26.90 4.81
N TYR A 61 -15.10 27.96 4.02
CA TYR A 61 -16.30 28.46 3.35
C TYR A 61 -16.09 28.45 1.82
N PRO A 62 -16.23 27.28 1.17
CA PRO A 62 -15.81 27.10 -0.21
C PRO A 62 -16.86 27.62 -1.21
N THR A 63 -16.42 28.40 -2.18
CA THR A 63 -17.17 28.75 -3.40
C THR A 63 -16.40 28.24 -4.63
N TYR A 64 -17.10 27.64 -5.59
CA TYR A 64 -16.49 27.09 -6.81
C TYR A 64 -17.00 27.83 -8.05
N ILE A 65 -16.07 28.47 -8.76
CA ILE A 65 -16.32 29.28 -9.94
C ILE A 65 -16.02 28.42 -11.18
N PRO A 66 -17.02 28.10 -12.03
CA PRO A 66 -16.77 27.30 -13.22
C PRO A 66 -15.92 28.06 -14.25
N ILE A 67 -14.93 27.38 -14.83
CA ILE A 67 -14.13 27.90 -15.94
C ILE A 67 -14.73 27.42 -17.26
N SER A 68 -15.01 28.35 -18.16
CA SER A 68 -15.61 28.05 -19.46
C SER A 68 -14.68 27.19 -20.33
N THR A 69 -15.25 26.18 -20.97
CA THR A 69 -14.58 25.41 -22.02
C THR A 69 -14.56 26.22 -23.31
N THR A 70 -13.44 26.19 -24.04
CA THR A 70 -13.33 26.77 -25.38
C THR A 70 -14.35 26.15 -26.35
N GLU A 71 -15.01 26.99 -27.15
CA GLU A 71 -15.97 26.54 -28.17
C GLU A 71 -15.30 25.55 -29.15
N GLY A 72 -15.88 24.36 -29.32
CA GLY A 72 -15.41 23.33 -30.26
C GLY A 72 -14.70 22.12 -29.63
N VAL A 73 -14.45 22.09 -28.31
CA VAL A 73 -13.92 20.89 -27.62
C VAL A 73 -15.07 20.10 -27.01
N SER A 74 -15.30 18.87 -27.52
CA SER A 74 -16.29 17.90 -27.03
C SER A 74 -15.93 17.31 -25.66
N SER A 75 -15.74 18.14 -24.63
CA SER A 75 -15.57 17.68 -23.26
C SER A 75 -16.63 18.28 -22.34
N ALA A 76 -17.90 18.04 -22.66
CA ALA A 76 -18.99 18.23 -21.70
C ALA A 76 -18.94 17.23 -20.52
N LYS A 77 -18.01 16.26 -20.55
CA LYS A 77 -17.92 15.17 -19.56
C LYS A 77 -17.28 15.59 -18.24
N TYR A 78 -16.24 16.41 -18.27
CA TYR A 78 -15.46 16.80 -17.08
C TYR A 78 -15.44 18.31 -16.92
N GLY A 79 -15.32 18.78 -15.68
CA GLY A 79 -15.37 20.19 -15.31
C GLY A 79 -14.04 20.75 -14.80
N LEU A 80 -13.90 22.07 -14.85
CA LEU A 80 -12.79 22.81 -14.26
C LEU A 80 -13.35 23.96 -13.43
N TYR A 81 -12.94 24.04 -12.17
CA TYR A 81 -13.43 25.04 -11.23
C TYR A 81 -12.26 25.79 -10.59
N LEU A 82 -12.43 27.09 -10.39
CA LEU A 82 -11.58 27.93 -9.53
C LEU A 82 -12.21 27.99 -8.13
N TYR A 83 -11.39 27.74 -7.10
CA TYR A 83 -11.77 27.85 -5.71
C TYR A 83 -11.70 29.31 -5.22
N HIS A 84 -12.71 29.72 -4.46
CA HIS A 84 -12.72 30.98 -3.73
C HIS A 84 -13.11 30.74 -2.26
N GLU A 85 -12.32 31.27 -1.33
CA GLU A 85 -12.63 31.25 0.11
C GLU A 85 -13.49 32.46 0.48
N GLY A 86 -14.64 32.20 1.11
CA GLY A 86 -15.46 33.25 1.69
C GLY A 86 -16.97 33.00 1.57
N TRP A 87 -17.71 33.67 2.45
CA TRP A 87 -19.18 33.61 2.54
C TRP A 87 -19.89 34.72 1.74
N LYS A 88 -19.14 35.72 1.25
CA LYS A 88 -19.69 36.84 0.47
C LYS A 88 -20.00 36.37 -0.96
N LYS A 89 -21.16 36.80 -1.48
CA LYS A 89 -21.51 36.59 -2.89
C LYS A 89 -20.56 37.40 -3.77
N ILE A 90 -19.94 36.73 -4.75
CA ILE A 90 -19.01 37.33 -5.70
C ILE A 90 -19.57 37.23 -7.13
N ASP A 91 -19.22 38.20 -7.97
CA ASP A 91 -19.44 38.11 -9.41
C ASP A 91 -18.32 37.27 -10.04
N PHE A 92 -18.69 36.13 -10.63
CA PHE A 92 -17.75 35.17 -11.20
C PHE A 92 -16.99 35.74 -12.39
N THR A 93 -17.66 36.50 -13.26
CA THR A 93 -17.04 37.07 -14.46
C THR A 93 -16.05 38.15 -14.07
N GLU A 94 -16.41 39.01 -13.11
CA GLU A 94 -15.49 40.04 -12.59
C GLU A 94 -14.30 39.41 -11.85
N HIS A 95 -14.54 38.36 -11.07
CA HIS A 95 -13.47 37.66 -10.33
C HIS A 95 -12.45 37.04 -11.28
N LEU A 96 -12.91 36.38 -12.36
CA LEU A 96 -12.02 35.79 -13.36
C LEU A 96 -11.17 36.84 -14.08
N LYS A 97 -11.73 38.01 -14.41
CA LYS A 97 -10.94 39.12 -14.99
C LYS A 97 -9.81 39.60 -14.07
N LYS A 98 -9.93 39.43 -12.75
CA LYS A 98 -9.00 39.94 -11.74
C LYS A 98 -7.91 38.93 -11.30
N LEU A 99 -7.76 37.81 -12.01
CA LEU A 99 -6.74 36.80 -11.70
C LEU A 99 -5.31 37.34 -11.85
N ASN A 100 -4.50 37.17 -10.80
CA ASN A 100 -3.08 37.60 -10.77
C ASN A 100 -2.19 36.79 -9.82
N GLY A 101 -2.68 35.70 -9.22
CA GLY A 101 -1.90 34.80 -8.37
C GLY A 101 -1.16 33.72 -9.17
N ILE A 102 -0.63 32.73 -8.46
CA ILE A 102 0.02 31.55 -9.06
C ILE A 102 -0.99 30.41 -9.24
N PRO A 103 -1.15 29.86 -10.46
CA PRO A 103 -2.09 28.78 -10.69
C PRO A 103 -1.62 27.47 -10.05
N VAL A 104 -2.50 26.90 -9.22
CA VAL A 104 -2.37 25.54 -8.67
C VAL A 104 -3.51 24.71 -9.21
N LEU A 105 -3.24 23.52 -9.73
CA LEU A 105 -4.28 22.59 -10.20
C LEU A 105 -4.33 21.37 -9.28
N PHE A 106 -5.46 21.19 -8.60
CA PHE A 106 -5.78 20.01 -7.82
C PHE A 106 -6.44 18.93 -8.67
N ILE A 107 -5.94 17.71 -8.58
CA ILE A 107 -6.43 16.53 -9.29
C ILE A 107 -6.92 15.50 -8.27
N PRO A 108 -8.23 15.19 -8.24
CA PRO A 108 -8.82 14.31 -7.24
C PRO A 108 -8.43 12.85 -7.45
N GLY A 109 -8.63 12.07 -6.39
CA GLY A 109 -8.36 10.63 -6.37
C GLY A 109 -9.45 9.77 -7.00
N ASN A 110 -9.27 8.45 -6.87
CA ASN A 110 -10.27 7.45 -7.26
C ASN A 110 -11.62 7.70 -6.56
N GLY A 111 -12.71 7.86 -7.33
CA GLY A 111 -14.02 8.19 -6.75
C GLY A 111 -14.11 9.59 -6.11
N GLY A 112 -13.09 10.43 -6.30
CA GLY A 112 -12.96 11.73 -5.65
C GLY A 112 -13.68 12.85 -6.40
N SER A 113 -13.98 13.92 -5.66
CA SER A 113 -14.56 15.15 -6.21
C SER A 113 -13.52 16.27 -6.18
N TYR A 114 -13.60 17.21 -7.14
CA TYR A 114 -12.86 18.47 -7.14
C TYR A 114 -12.92 19.22 -5.78
N LYS A 115 -13.99 18.99 -5.00
CA LYS A 115 -14.17 19.59 -3.68
C LYS A 115 -13.11 19.18 -2.66
N GLN A 116 -12.35 18.11 -2.91
CA GLN A 116 -11.22 17.67 -2.07
C GLN A 116 -10.13 18.73 -1.94
N ALA A 117 -10.01 19.67 -2.88
CA ALA A 117 -9.04 20.76 -2.84
C ALA A 117 -9.26 21.77 -1.69
N ARG A 118 -10.48 21.83 -1.14
CA ARG A 118 -10.96 22.93 -0.28
C ARG A 118 -10.09 23.23 0.94
N SER A 119 -9.57 22.21 1.62
CA SER A 119 -8.82 22.41 2.86
C SER A 119 -7.49 23.12 2.59
N LEU A 120 -6.77 22.66 1.55
CA LEU A 120 -5.49 23.24 1.15
C LEU A 120 -5.69 24.64 0.57
N ALA A 121 -6.72 24.82 -0.27
CA ALA A 121 -7.03 26.10 -0.87
C ALA A 121 -7.41 27.15 0.18
N ALA A 122 -8.28 26.81 1.14
CA ALA A 122 -8.67 27.68 2.24
C ALA A 122 -7.49 28.03 3.15
N GLU A 123 -6.64 27.04 3.46
CA GLU A 123 -5.46 27.28 4.31
C GLU A 123 -4.39 28.10 3.58
N CYS A 124 -4.22 27.95 2.26
CA CYS A 124 -3.34 28.81 1.48
C CYS A 124 -3.79 30.27 1.49
N ASP A 125 -5.10 30.53 1.38
CA ASP A 125 -5.64 31.90 1.48
C ASP A 125 -5.42 32.49 2.88
N ARG A 126 -5.72 31.70 3.93
CA ARG A 126 -5.49 32.08 5.33
C ARG A 126 -4.01 32.35 5.63
N ALA A 127 -3.11 31.48 5.19
CA ALA A 127 -1.67 31.61 5.38
C ALA A 127 -1.10 32.81 4.62
N TYR A 128 -1.60 33.09 3.40
CA TYR A 128 -1.19 34.29 2.66
C TYR A 128 -1.55 35.58 3.40
N GLN A 129 -2.74 35.63 4.01
CA GLN A 129 -3.19 36.78 4.81
C GLN A 129 -2.50 36.86 6.18
N GLY A 130 -2.25 35.72 6.83
CA GLY A 130 -1.69 35.62 8.18
C GLY A 130 -0.16 35.70 8.27
N GLY A 131 0.55 35.46 7.16
CA GLY A 131 2.02 35.45 7.13
C GLY A 131 2.64 34.06 7.39
N PRO A 132 3.98 33.96 7.34
CA PRO A 132 4.69 32.70 7.48
C PRO A 132 4.64 32.12 8.90
N LEU A 133 4.87 30.80 9.02
CA LEU A 133 5.05 30.13 10.31
C LEU A 133 6.21 30.77 11.10
N GLU A 134 6.05 30.80 12.43
CA GLU A 134 7.10 31.29 13.33
C GLU A 134 8.39 30.47 13.15
N ARG A 135 9.54 31.15 13.09
CA ARG A 135 10.83 30.48 12.88
C ARG A 135 11.18 29.63 14.10
N THR A 136 11.37 28.33 13.86
CA THR A 136 11.81 27.36 14.87
C THR A 136 13.32 27.44 15.09
N PHE A 137 13.79 27.51 16.33
CA PHE A 137 15.23 27.54 16.70
C PHE A 137 15.89 26.14 16.80
N TYR A 138 15.22 25.11 16.31
CA TYR A 138 15.70 23.73 16.29
C TYR A 138 16.53 23.44 15.04
N ARG A 139 17.31 22.35 15.07
CA ARG A 139 18.01 21.86 13.87
C ARG A 139 17.01 21.54 12.76
N GLU A 140 17.15 22.22 11.63
CA GLU A 140 16.39 21.93 10.41
C GLU A 140 17.11 20.90 9.54
N ALA A 141 16.36 20.19 8.72
CA ALA A 141 16.93 19.28 7.74
C ALA A 141 17.66 20.06 6.64
N TYR A 142 18.82 19.55 6.23
CA TYR A 142 19.59 20.08 5.13
C TYR A 142 19.98 18.94 4.18
N LEU A 143 20.10 19.25 2.90
CA LEU A 143 20.58 18.29 1.90
C LEU A 143 22.07 18.04 2.15
N ALA A 144 22.41 16.87 2.72
CA ALA A 144 23.80 16.41 2.80
C ALA A 144 24.23 15.92 1.41
N TYR A 145 24.91 16.77 0.65
CA TYR A 145 25.46 16.37 -0.65
C TYR A 145 26.67 15.45 -0.45
N LYS A 146 26.62 14.22 -0.98
CA LYS A 146 27.83 13.43 -1.21
C LYS A 146 28.61 14.07 -2.36
N GLU A 147 29.80 14.58 -2.03
CA GLU A 147 30.91 15.01 -2.91
C GLU A 147 30.57 15.95 -4.10
N GLY A 148 30.96 17.22 -3.96
CA GLY A 148 31.46 18.00 -5.10
C GLY A 148 30.67 19.23 -5.60
N GLY A 149 29.66 19.74 -4.89
CA GLY A 149 28.89 20.93 -5.29
C GLY A 149 29.05 22.13 -4.33
N ASN A 150 29.11 23.35 -4.88
CA ASN A 150 29.38 24.61 -4.17
C ASN A 150 28.48 24.86 -2.94
N ALA A 151 29.09 25.37 -1.87
CA ALA A 151 28.52 25.64 -0.54
C ALA A 151 27.53 26.85 -0.47
N GLU A 152 27.01 27.34 -1.58
CA GLU A 152 26.19 28.56 -1.64
C GLU A 152 24.69 28.34 -1.31
N ILE A 153 24.24 27.09 -1.21
CA ILE A 153 22.81 26.74 -1.01
C ILE A 153 22.40 26.78 0.48
N ALA A 154 23.35 27.02 1.40
CA ALA A 154 23.09 26.99 2.85
C ALA A 154 22.25 28.17 3.39
N ASP A 155 22.05 29.24 2.61
CA ASP A 155 21.48 30.50 3.12
C ASP A 155 20.14 30.91 2.46
N ILE A 156 19.24 29.95 2.24
CA ILE A 156 17.86 30.27 1.81
C ILE A 156 17.09 30.84 3.02
N GLN A 157 17.06 32.16 3.14
CA GLN A 157 16.18 32.87 4.07
C GLN A 157 14.73 32.76 3.60
N LEU A 158 13.88 32.18 4.45
CA LEU A 158 12.43 32.18 4.26
C LEU A 158 11.92 33.62 4.41
N PRO A 159 11.08 34.11 3.50
CA PRO A 159 10.64 35.49 3.50
C PRO A 159 9.74 35.77 4.71
N ASN A 160 9.78 37.02 5.21
CA ASN A 160 8.94 37.45 6.34
C ASN A 160 7.46 37.63 5.93
N GLN A 161 7.18 37.69 4.62
CA GLN A 161 5.83 37.75 4.04
C GLN A 161 5.81 36.96 2.72
N TYR A 162 4.69 36.33 2.39
CA TYR A 162 4.55 35.61 1.12
C TYR A 162 4.42 36.56 -0.06
N ALA A 163 5.16 36.27 -1.14
CA ALA A 163 5.31 37.15 -2.29
C ALA A 163 4.04 37.29 -3.14
N ASN A 164 3.31 36.20 -3.31
CA ASN A 164 2.08 36.15 -4.12
C ASN A 164 1.14 35.08 -3.55
N ARG A 165 -0.16 35.20 -3.85
CA ARG A 165 -1.17 34.21 -3.47
C ARG A 165 -1.19 33.04 -4.46
N LEU A 166 -1.80 31.93 -4.03
CA LEU A 166 -2.05 30.77 -4.88
C LEU A 166 -3.53 30.74 -5.29
N ASP A 167 -3.81 30.77 -6.58
CA ASP A 167 -5.17 30.63 -7.11
C ASP A 167 -5.40 29.13 -7.41
N TRP A 168 -6.29 28.49 -6.64
CA TRP A 168 -6.52 27.05 -6.68
C TRP A 168 -7.60 26.67 -7.67
N PHE A 169 -7.22 25.96 -8.71
CA PHE A 169 -8.11 25.27 -9.65
C PHE A 169 -8.27 23.82 -9.25
N ALA A 170 -9.41 23.21 -9.57
CA ALA A 170 -9.67 21.80 -9.34
C ALA A 170 -10.45 21.20 -10.51
N VAL A 171 -10.00 20.04 -10.99
CA VAL A 171 -10.72 19.28 -12.04
C VAL A 171 -11.81 18.41 -11.43
N ASP A 172 -12.96 18.42 -12.07
CA ASP A 172 -14.08 17.53 -11.77
C ASP A 172 -14.08 16.36 -12.74
N LEU A 173 -13.73 15.19 -12.22
CA LEU A 173 -13.59 13.95 -12.98
C LEU A 173 -14.81 13.02 -12.75
N GLU A 174 -15.96 13.59 -12.37
CA GLU A 174 -17.25 12.90 -12.18
C GLU A 174 -17.22 11.76 -11.15
N GLY A 175 -16.24 11.77 -10.24
CA GLY A 175 -16.08 10.73 -9.23
C GLY A 175 -15.87 9.33 -9.82
N GLU A 176 -15.26 9.21 -11.00
CA GLU A 176 -15.05 7.91 -11.62
C GLU A 176 -14.03 7.05 -10.86
N HIS A 177 -14.26 5.73 -10.84
CA HIS A 177 -13.39 4.75 -10.19
C HIS A 177 -12.10 4.43 -11.00
N SER A 178 -11.22 5.42 -11.09
CA SER A 178 -9.98 5.39 -11.87
C SER A 178 -8.92 4.39 -11.40
N ALA A 179 -8.96 3.93 -10.14
CA ALA A 179 -8.02 2.92 -9.63
C ALA A 179 -8.24 1.52 -10.20
N MET A 180 -9.40 1.28 -10.83
CA MET A 180 -9.83 -0.05 -11.26
C MET A 180 -9.81 -0.24 -12.78
N ASP A 181 -9.61 0.83 -13.56
CA ASP A 181 -9.61 0.76 -15.02
C ASP A 181 -8.60 1.72 -15.67
N GLY A 182 -7.71 1.16 -16.51
CA GLY A 182 -6.64 1.90 -17.18
C GLY A 182 -7.13 2.93 -18.21
N ARG A 183 -8.26 2.68 -18.87
CA ARG A 183 -8.85 3.61 -19.85
C ARG A 183 -9.32 4.90 -19.18
N ILE A 184 -9.85 4.78 -17.96
CA ILE A 184 -10.31 5.92 -17.16
C ILE A 184 -9.14 6.86 -16.85
N LEU A 185 -8.02 6.32 -16.38
CA LEU A 185 -6.84 7.11 -16.05
C LEU A 185 -6.24 7.85 -17.24
N GLU A 186 -6.28 7.25 -18.42
CA GLU A 186 -5.86 7.92 -19.66
C GLU A 186 -6.77 9.09 -20.01
N GLU A 187 -8.09 8.92 -19.95
CA GLU A 187 -9.05 10.00 -20.20
C GLU A 187 -8.88 11.13 -19.17
N HIS A 188 -8.63 10.79 -17.90
CA HIS A 188 -8.31 11.77 -16.84
C HIS A 188 -7.02 12.52 -17.18
N THR A 189 -6.02 11.82 -17.70
CA THR A 189 -4.75 12.42 -18.14
C THR A 189 -4.94 13.38 -19.31
N GLU A 190 -5.74 12.99 -20.31
CA GLU A 190 -6.05 13.85 -21.46
C GLU A 190 -6.77 15.14 -21.02
N TYR A 191 -7.75 15.01 -20.10
CA TYR A 191 -8.48 16.16 -19.59
C TYR A 191 -7.61 17.07 -18.71
N VAL A 192 -6.74 16.51 -17.87
CA VAL A 192 -5.81 17.32 -17.06
C VAL A 192 -4.86 18.12 -17.96
N VAL A 193 -4.37 17.55 -19.06
CA VAL A 193 -3.54 18.29 -20.03
C VAL A 193 -4.33 19.46 -20.64
N TYR A 194 -5.60 19.24 -21.00
CA TYR A 194 -6.49 20.31 -21.47
C TYR A 194 -6.68 21.40 -20.39
N ALA A 195 -6.96 21.00 -19.14
CA ALA A 195 -7.16 21.92 -18.03
C ALA A 195 -5.93 22.80 -17.79
N ILE A 196 -4.71 22.24 -17.84
CA ILE A 196 -3.46 23.00 -17.71
C ILE A 196 -3.39 24.11 -18.78
N HIS A 197 -3.70 23.80 -20.04
CA HIS A 197 -3.69 24.81 -21.11
C HIS A 197 -4.78 25.86 -20.88
N ARG A 198 -5.98 25.42 -20.53
CA ARG A 198 -7.12 26.33 -20.30
C ARG A 198 -6.84 27.32 -19.17
N ILE A 199 -6.20 26.87 -18.08
CA ILE A 199 -5.77 27.74 -16.97
C ILE A 199 -4.80 28.80 -17.47
N LEU A 200 -3.74 28.41 -18.18
CA LEU A 200 -2.75 29.37 -18.69
C LEU A 200 -3.38 30.38 -19.68
N ASP A 201 -4.31 29.92 -20.52
CA ASP A 201 -5.05 30.78 -21.44
C ASP A 201 -5.99 31.74 -20.67
N GLN A 202 -6.64 31.28 -19.59
CA GLN A 202 -7.46 32.13 -18.71
C GLN A 202 -6.65 33.25 -18.09
N TYR A 203 -5.41 33.00 -17.65
CA TYR A 203 -4.54 34.06 -17.12
C TYR A 203 -4.18 35.10 -18.18
N LYS A 204 -3.99 34.68 -19.43
CA LYS A 204 -3.76 35.60 -20.55
C LYS A 204 -5.01 36.46 -20.79
N GLU A 205 -6.19 35.86 -20.90
CA GLU A 205 -7.47 36.59 -21.04
C GLU A 205 -7.68 37.60 -19.90
N SER A 206 -7.34 37.21 -18.67
CA SER A 206 -7.49 38.06 -17.48
C SER A 206 -6.47 39.21 -17.45
N HIS A 207 -5.27 38.99 -17.97
CA HIS A 207 -4.29 40.06 -18.14
C HIS A 207 -4.76 41.07 -19.18
N ASP A 208 -5.17 40.60 -20.36
CA ASP A 208 -5.63 41.43 -21.47
C ASP A 208 -6.86 42.28 -21.06
N ALA A 209 -7.79 41.71 -20.28
CA ALA A 209 -8.94 42.44 -19.75
C ALA A 209 -8.55 43.53 -18.73
N ARG A 210 -7.56 43.29 -17.87
CA ARG A 210 -7.06 44.32 -16.94
C ARG A 210 -6.31 45.42 -17.65
N GLU A 211 -5.60 45.08 -18.73
CA GLU A 211 -4.92 46.03 -19.58
C GLU A 211 -5.93 46.94 -20.30
N SER A 212 -7.02 46.37 -20.85
CA SER A 212 -8.10 47.16 -21.45
C SER A 212 -8.82 48.08 -20.46
N ASP A 213 -8.94 47.66 -19.20
CA ASP A 213 -9.59 48.42 -18.13
C ASP A 213 -8.64 49.46 -17.48
N GLY A 214 -7.41 49.62 -17.97
CA GLY A 214 -6.41 50.56 -17.44
C GLY A 214 -5.85 50.19 -16.05
N ALA A 215 -6.10 48.95 -15.60
CA ALA A 215 -5.70 48.41 -14.29
C ALA A 215 -4.52 47.42 -14.39
N ALA A 216 -3.69 47.53 -15.44
CA ALA A 216 -2.54 46.65 -15.66
C ALA A 216 -1.53 46.76 -14.50
N THR A 217 -1.40 45.68 -13.73
CA THR A 217 -0.31 45.53 -12.74
C THR A 217 0.98 45.11 -13.45
N THR A 218 2.14 45.56 -12.96
CA THR A 218 3.48 45.18 -13.45
C THR A 218 3.88 43.70 -13.24
N GLY A 219 2.92 42.81 -12.99
CA GLY A 219 3.14 41.39 -12.71
C GLY A 219 3.29 40.54 -13.98
N SER A 220 4.24 39.62 -13.98
CA SER A 220 4.47 38.71 -15.10
C SER A 220 3.39 37.62 -15.20
N LEU A 221 3.01 37.25 -16.42
CA LEU A 221 2.09 36.13 -16.70
C LEU A 221 2.69 34.79 -16.21
N PRO A 222 1.91 33.93 -15.53
CA PRO A 222 2.38 32.63 -15.12
C PRO A 222 2.69 31.76 -16.35
N ARG A 223 3.84 31.07 -16.31
CA ARG A 223 4.29 30.18 -17.39
C ARG A 223 4.03 28.70 -17.11
N SER A 224 3.82 28.36 -15.84
CA SER A 224 3.65 27.00 -15.36
C SER A 224 2.52 26.93 -14.33
N VAL A 225 1.96 25.72 -14.17
CA VAL A 225 0.92 25.39 -13.18
C VAL A 225 1.53 24.41 -12.18
N ILE A 226 1.34 24.65 -10.88
CA ILE A 226 1.75 23.71 -9.84
C ILE A 226 0.69 22.61 -9.76
N LEU A 227 1.08 21.34 -9.88
CA LEU A 227 0.13 20.22 -9.82
C LEU A 227 0.09 19.62 -8.41
N ILE A 228 -1.12 19.47 -7.87
CA ILE A 228 -1.37 18.76 -6.60
C ILE A 228 -2.28 17.58 -6.89
N GLY A 229 -1.79 16.35 -6.73
CA GLY A 229 -2.57 15.16 -7.00
C GLY A 229 -2.80 14.32 -5.76
N HIS A 230 -4.02 13.88 -5.51
CA HIS A 230 -4.35 12.93 -4.44
C HIS A 230 -4.61 11.53 -5.00
N SER A 231 -4.08 10.49 -4.37
CA SER A 231 -4.34 9.10 -4.77
C SER A 231 -4.02 8.90 -6.25
N MET A 232 -4.94 8.35 -7.03
CA MET A 232 -4.79 8.21 -8.49
C MET A 232 -4.56 9.54 -9.22
N GLY A 233 -5.02 10.67 -8.67
CA GLY A 233 -4.77 12.00 -9.22
C GLY A 233 -3.30 12.40 -9.23
N GLY A 234 -2.49 11.90 -8.29
CA GLY A 234 -1.03 12.08 -8.30
C GLY A 234 -0.33 11.28 -9.40
N PHE A 235 -0.84 10.09 -9.71
CA PHE A 235 -0.39 9.32 -10.88
C PHE A 235 -0.79 10.02 -12.20
N VAL A 236 -2.02 10.53 -12.30
CA VAL A 236 -2.50 11.32 -13.44
C VAL A 236 -1.67 12.59 -13.63
N ALA A 237 -1.31 13.29 -12.55
CA ALA A 237 -0.43 14.47 -12.62
C ALA A 237 0.90 14.15 -13.31
N ARG A 238 1.52 13.02 -12.93
CA ARG A 238 2.77 12.55 -13.54
C ARG A 238 2.58 12.11 -14.99
N ALA A 239 1.48 11.41 -15.30
CA ALA A 239 1.17 11.01 -16.66
C ALA A 239 0.96 12.23 -17.58
N ALA A 240 0.32 13.29 -17.07
CA ALA A 240 0.10 14.53 -17.80
C ALA A 240 1.42 15.26 -18.14
N THR A 241 2.41 15.24 -17.24
CA THR A 241 3.70 15.93 -17.45
C THR A 241 4.49 15.41 -18.65
N ILE A 242 4.39 14.10 -18.95
CA ILE A 242 5.07 13.49 -20.10
C ILE A 242 4.18 13.39 -21.34
N HIS A 243 2.95 13.90 -21.26
CA HIS A 243 1.98 13.78 -22.33
C HIS A 243 2.45 14.56 -23.59
N PRO A 244 2.38 13.98 -24.81
CA PRO A 244 2.97 14.57 -26.01
C PRO A 244 2.36 15.93 -26.41
N ARG A 245 1.11 16.19 -26.03
CA ARG A 245 0.40 17.46 -26.29
C ARG A 245 0.70 18.56 -25.24
N LEU A 246 1.40 18.27 -24.13
CA LEU A 246 1.63 19.28 -23.11
C LEU A 246 2.62 20.36 -23.61
N ARG A 247 2.30 21.64 -23.39
CA ARG A 247 3.19 22.78 -23.69
C ARG A 247 4.47 22.64 -22.85
N ARG A 248 5.64 22.96 -23.44
CA ARG A 248 6.92 22.89 -22.73
C ARG A 248 6.92 23.82 -21.52
N SER A 249 7.52 23.37 -20.42
CA SER A 249 7.60 24.10 -19.15
C SER A 249 6.26 24.49 -18.52
N ALA A 250 5.13 23.93 -19.00
CA ALA A 250 3.82 24.20 -18.41
C ALA A 250 3.65 23.60 -17.00
N VAL A 251 4.50 22.64 -16.62
CA VAL A 251 4.53 22.02 -15.29
C VAL A 251 5.98 21.87 -14.86
N GLU A 252 6.32 22.42 -13.69
CA GLU A 252 7.67 22.35 -13.11
C GLU A 252 7.67 21.85 -11.66
N THR A 253 6.51 21.80 -11.01
CA THR A 253 6.38 21.36 -9.61
C THR A 253 5.15 20.50 -9.44
N ILE A 254 5.33 19.33 -8.84
CA ILE A 254 4.28 18.36 -8.56
C ILE A 254 4.39 17.97 -7.09
N LEU A 255 3.30 18.10 -6.35
CA LEU A 255 3.14 17.52 -5.01
C LEU A 255 2.06 16.44 -5.09
N THR A 256 2.36 15.26 -4.57
CA THR A 256 1.40 14.16 -4.56
C THR A 256 1.12 13.71 -3.14
N LEU A 257 -0.16 13.41 -2.85
CA LEU A 257 -0.65 13.01 -1.53
C LEU A 257 -1.22 11.58 -1.63
N SER A 258 -0.73 10.64 -0.82
CA SER A 258 -1.21 9.24 -0.78
C SER A 258 -1.27 8.57 -2.17
N SER A 259 -0.31 8.85 -3.07
CA SER A 259 -0.43 8.54 -4.51
C SER A 259 0.37 7.30 -4.92
N PRO A 260 -0.25 6.26 -5.52
CA PRO A 260 0.47 5.06 -5.94
C PRO A 260 1.27 5.31 -7.21
N HIS A 261 2.60 5.40 -7.08
CA HIS A 261 3.56 5.67 -8.16
C HIS A 261 4.19 4.41 -8.75
N GLN A 262 4.48 3.40 -7.93
CA GLN A 262 5.21 2.20 -8.36
C GLN A 262 4.34 1.25 -9.19
N SER A 263 3.12 1.01 -8.73
CA SER A 263 2.16 0.08 -9.34
C SER A 263 0.74 0.40 -8.86
N PRO A 264 -0.31 0.00 -9.61
CA PRO A 264 -1.69 0.19 -9.16
C PRO A 264 -1.95 -0.60 -7.88
N PRO A 265 -2.78 -0.08 -6.94
CA PRO A 265 -3.16 -0.82 -5.72
C PRO A 265 -3.82 -2.18 -6.02
N LEU A 266 -4.59 -2.24 -7.13
CA LEU A 266 -5.23 -3.44 -7.63
C LEU A 266 -4.71 -3.77 -9.04
N ALA A 267 -3.56 -4.45 -9.11
CA ALA A 267 -2.92 -4.86 -10.36
C ALA A 267 -3.59 -6.10 -11.02
N LEU A 268 -4.92 -6.04 -11.22
CA LEU A 268 -5.71 -7.16 -11.74
C LEU A 268 -5.98 -7.06 -13.25
N GLN A 269 -6.10 -5.84 -13.80
CA GLN A 269 -6.34 -5.60 -15.22
C GLN A 269 -5.02 -5.39 -16.00
N PRO A 270 -4.82 -6.05 -17.15
CA PRO A 270 -3.60 -5.91 -17.95
C PRO A 270 -3.33 -4.49 -18.43
N SER A 271 -4.31 -3.82 -19.04
CA SER A 271 -4.12 -2.45 -19.54
C SER A 271 -3.71 -1.45 -18.45
N LEU A 272 -4.27 -1.57 -17.25
CA LEU A 272 -3.92 -0.74 -16.10
C LEU A 272 -2.45 -0.94 -15.69
N GLY A 273 -2.01 -2.20 -15.56
CA GLY A 273 -0.62 -2.52 -15.23
C GLY A 273 0.37 -2.04 -16.29
N ASP A 274 0.02 -2.20 -17.57
CA ASP A 274 0.86 -1.76 -18.69
C ASP A 274 0.93 -0.22 -18.80
N TYR A 275 -0.15 0.49 -18.49
CA TYR A 275 -0.15 1.94 -18.44
C TYR A 275 0.83 2.47 -17.37
N TYR A 276 0.76 1.93 -16.14
CA TYR A 276 1.73 2.21 -15.08
C TYR A 276 3.18 1.97 -15.51
N LYS A 277 3.42 0.80 -16.11
CA LYS A 277 4.76 0.43 -16.60
C LYS A 277 5.26 1.41 -17.67
N SER A 278 4.40 1.80 -18.61
CA SER A 278 4.74 2.75 -19.67
C SER A 278 5.08 4.13 -19.11
N ILE A 279 4.25 4.69 -18.23
CA ILE A 279 4.50 5.99 -17.60
C ILE A 279 5.81 5.95 -16.80
N ASN A 280 6.02 4.92 -15.97
CA ASN A 280 7.26 4.80 -15.19
C ASN A 280 8.51 4.66 -16.07
N GLN A 281 8.42 3.98 -17.22
CA GLN A 281 9.52 3.91 -18.18
C GLN A 281 9.83 5.25 -18.84
N GLU A 282 8.81 6.01 -19.24
CA GLU A 282 8.99 7.33 -19.87
C GLU A 282 9.53 8.35 -18.86
N TRP A 283 9.14 8.27 -17.59
CA TRP A 283 9.74 9.08 -16.53
C TRP A 283 11.23 8.78 -16.34
N ARG A 284 11.63 7.49 -16.29
CA ARG A 284 13.05 7.10 -16.21
C ARG A 284 13.87 7.67 -17.36
N LYS A 285 13.40 7.48 -18.60
CA LYS A 285 14.04 8.03 -19.80
C LYS A 285 14.01 9.57 -19.85
N GLY A 286 13.03 10.19 -19.20
CA GLY A 286 12.86 11.65 -19.17
C GLY A 286 14.01 12.40 -18.51
N TYR A 287 14.82 11.72 -17.70
CA TYR A 287 16.04 12.25 -17.07
C TYR A 287 17.33 11.89 -17.81
N GLU A 288 17.27 11.00 -18.81
CA GLU A 288 18.43 10.63 -19.63
C GLU A 288 18.75 11.73 -20.65
N VAL A 289 20.05 12.00 -20.86
CA VAL A 289 20.50 12.93 -21.90
C VAL A 289 20.35 12.26 -23.27
N GLN A 290 19.60 12.90 -24.18
CA GLN A 290 19.41 12.36 -25.51
C GLN A 290 20.65 12.62 -26.38
N THR A 291 21.37 11.54 -26.71
CA THR A 291 22.52 11.54 -27.62
C THR A 291 22.19 10.79 -28.92
N THR A 292 22.75 11.23 -30.04
CA THR A 292 22.68 10.46 -31.30
C THR A 292 23.51 9.18 -31.20
N ARG A 293 23.31 8.22 -32.14
CA ARG A 293 24.19 7.04 -32.30
C ARG A 293 25.67 7.38 -32.51
N THR A 294 25.98 8.64 -32.87
CA THR A 294 27.33 9.17 -33.04
C THR A 294 27.84 9.95 -31.81
N GLY A 295 27.11 9.92 -30.69
CA GLY A 295 27.48 10.58 -29.43
C GLY A 295 27.24 12.10 -29.40
N ARG A 296 26.56 12.68 -30.40
CA ARG A 296 26.26 14.12 -30.43
C ARG A 296 25.04 14.45 -29.57
N TYR A 297 25.14 15.52 -28.81
CA TYR A 297 24.06 16.05 -27.97
C TYR A 297 22.89 16.55 -28.83
N VAL A 298 21.68 16.05 -28.58
CA VAL A 298 20.46 16.43 -29.34
C VAL A 298 19.63 17.45 -28.57
N SER A 299 19.30 17.15 -27.31
CA SER A 299 18.53 18.03 -26.44
C SER A 299 18.69 17.61 -24.99
N GLY A 300 18.48 18.55 -24.06
CA GLY A 300 18.52 18.26 -22.63
C GLY A 300 17.38 17.33 -22.19
N PRO A 301 17.46 16.75 -20.98
CA PRO A 301 16.43 15.87 -20.45
C PRO A 301 15.06 16.57 -20.43
N LYS A 302 13.99 15.89 -20.86
CA LYS A 302 12.64 16.47 -20.93
C LYS A 302 12.12 16.91 -19.56
N LEU A 303 12.55 16.25 -18.49
CA LEU A 303 12.09 16.47 -17.12
C LEU A 303 13.14 17.20 -16.25
N SER A 304 14.16 17.84 -16.84
CA SER A 304 15.25 18.52 -16.11
C SER A 304 14.79 19.58 -15.12
N ASN A 305 13.65 20.21 -15.40
CA ASN A 305 13.11 21.32 -14.61
C ASN A 305 11.91 20.89 -13.74
N VAL A 306 11.60 19.59 -13.67
CA VAL A 306 10.42 19.11 -12.94
C VAL A 306 10.84 18.56 -11.58
N VAL A 307 10.27 19.12 -10.51
CA VAL A 307 10.39 18.60 -9.14
C VAL A 307 9.13 17.84 -8.75
N VAL A 308 9.28 16.65 -8.17
CA VAL A 308 8.17 15.84 -7.65
C VAL A 308 8.39 15.49 -6.18
N VAL A 309 7.46 15.86 -5.31
CA VAL A 309 7.46 15.45 -3.90
C VAL A 309 6.25 14.56 -3.63
N SER A 310 6.48 13.40 -3.01
CA SER A 310 5.43 12.45 -2.63
C SER A 310 5.25 12.46 -1.12
N VAL A 311 4.04 12.69 -0.65
CA VAL A 311 3.68 12.70 0.77
C VAL A 311 2.77 11.52 1.06
N SER A 312 3.22 10.60 1.93
CA SER A 312 2.47 9.41 2.29
C SER A 312 1.63 9.57 3.55
N GLY A 313 0.44 8.96 3.57
CA GLY A 313 -0.43 8.87 4.74
C GLY A 313 0.13 7.97 5.86
N GLY A 314 1.16 7.18 5.58
CA GLY A 314 1.79 6.28 6.54
C GLY A 314 0.97 5.03 6.83
N PHE A 315 1.21 4.40 7.98
CA PHE A 315 0.71 3.06 8.31
C PHE A 315 -0.81 2.87 8.43
N ASN A 316 -1.60 3.94 8.58
CA ASN A 316 -3.07 3.95 8.60
C ASN A 316 -3.68 4.09 7.20
N ASP A 317 -2.88 4.38 6.16
CA ASP A 317 -3.34 4.29 4.77
C ASP A 317 -3.35 2.83 4.32
N TYR A 318 -4.53 2.22 4.39
CA TYR A 318 -4.74 0.83 3.96
C TYR A 318 -5.00 0.69 2.46
N GLN A 319 -5.36 1.78 1.77
CA GLN A 319 -5.65 1.73 0.34
C GLN A 319 -4.36 1.83 -0.47
N VAL A 320 -3.45 2.71 -0.05
CA VAL A 320 -2.17 2.95 -0.72
C VAL A 320 -1.07 2.93 0.33
N ARG A 321 -0.31 1.83 0.37
CA ARG A 321 0.80 1.64 1.30
C ARG A 321 2.01 2.47 0.86
N SER A 322 2.86 2.91 1.80
CA SER A 322 4.06 3.73 1.54
C SER A 322 4.94 3.19 0.41
N LYS A 323 5.09 1.87 0.29
CA LYS A 323 5.91 1.28 -0.78
C LYS A 323 5.39 1.60 -2.19
N LEU A 324 4.07 1.69 -2.36
CA LEU A 324 3.47 2.07 -3.65
C LEU A 324 3.69 3.55 -3.95
N GLU A 325 3.81 4.39 -2.93
CA GLU A 325 3.97 5.84 -3.03
C GLU A 325 5.42 6.31 -3.23
N SER A 326 6.37 5.38 -3.15
CA SER A 326 7.78 5.68 -3.37
C SER A 326 8.04 6.11 -4.82
N LEU A 327 8.91 7.10 -4.97
CA LEU A 327 9.43 7.55 -6.27
C LEU A 327 10.75 6.85 -6.65
N ASP A 328 11.23 5.90 -5.84
CA ASP A 328 12.51 5.23 -6.03
C ASP A 328 12.58 4.52 -7.38
N GLY A 329 13.70 4.71 -8.07
CA GLY A 329 13.91 4.15 -9.41
C GLY A 329 12.97 4.72 -10.49
N ILE A 330 12.21 5.77 -10.19
CA ILE A 330 11.36 6.50 -11.15
C ILE A 330 11.86 7.94 -11.29
N VAL A 331 12.06 8.63 -10.17
CA VAL A 331 12.57 10.01 -10.09
C VAL A 331 13.93 9.99 -9.39
N PRO A 332 14.98 10.62 -9.93
CA PRO A 332 16.26 10.72 -9.25
C PRO A 332 16.16 11.61 -8.01
N PRO A 333 16.96 11.37 -6.95
CA PRO A 333 16.89 12.14 -5.70
C PRO A 333 17.20 13.63 -5.88
N THR A 334 17.84 14.02 -6.99
CA THR A 334 18.10 15.41 -7.37
C THR A 334 16.86 16.17 -7.85
N HIS A 335 15.76 15.47 -8.13
CA HIS A 335 14.51 16.03 -8.68
C HIS A 335 13.28 15.67 -7.85
N GLY A 336 13.44 14.94 -6.75
CA GLY A 336 12.29 14.56 -5.93
C GLY A 336 12.61 13.61 -4.80
N PHE A 337 11.69 13.51 -3.85
CA PHE A 337 11.75 12.56 -2.74
C PHE A 337 10.34 12.19 -2.26
N MET A 338 10.26 11.11 -1.50
CA MET A 338 9.08 10.74 -0.73
C MET A 338 9.29 11.06 0.75
N ILE A 339 8.26 11.55 1.43
CA ILE A 339 8.22 11.73 2.88
C ILE A 339 6.91 11.19 3.45
N SER A 340 6.98 10.45 4.55
CA SER A 340 5.77 10.05 5.29
C SER A 340 5.27 11.19 6.16
N SER A 341 3.95 11.36 6.24
CA SER A 341 3.27 12.25 7.19
C SER A 341 3.69 12.01 8.65
N THR A 342 4.08 10.78 9.00
CA THR A 342 4.64 10.43 10.32
C THR A 342 6.03 11.03 10.57
N SER A 343 6.76 11.40 9.51
CA SER A 343 8.10 12.00 9.56
C SER A 343 8.11 13.50 9.27
N MET A 344 6.98 14.05 8.78
CA MET A 344 6.88 15.44 8.37
C MET A 344 6.93 16.39 9.57
N LYS A 345 7.73 17.45 9.43
CA LYS A 345 7.82 18.56 10.39
C LYS A 345 6.41 19.11 10.64
N ASN A 346 6.05 19.33 11.92
CA ASN A 346 4.74 19.82 12.38
C ASN A 346 3.55 18.88 12.16
N VAL A 347 3.74 17.66 11.61
CA VAL A 347 2.64 16.71 11.34
C VAL A 347 2.72 15.48 12.23
N TRP A 348 3.75 14.65 12.09
CA TRP A 348 4.02 13.42 12.86
C TRP A 348 2.82 12.49 13.14
N LEU A 349 1.88 12.39 12.21
CA LEU A 349 0.68 11.58 12.36
C LEU A 349 0.52 10.69 11.14
N SER A 350 0.11 9.44 11.37
CA SER A 350 -0.40 8.61 10.30
C SER A 350 -1.90 8.82 10.15
N MET A 351 -2.36 8.79 8.91
CA MET A 351 -3.68 9.21 8.51
C MET A 351 -4.27 8.20 7.52
N GLU A 352 -5.58 7.99 7.62
CA GLU A 352 -6.31 7.23 6.60
C GLU A 352 -6.22 7.92 5.24
N HIS A 353 -6.45 7.13 4.18
CA HIS A 353 -6.25 7.55 2.78
C HIS A 353 -6.89 8.89 2.38
N GLN A 354 -8.09 9.18 2.89
CA GLN A 354 -8.80 10.42 2.61
C GLN A 354 -8.48 11.52 3.64
N THR A 355 -8.10 11.13 4.87
CA THR A 355 -7.82 12.08 5.97
C THR A 355 -6.66 13.00 5.65
N ILE A 356 -5.72 12.57 4.80
CA ILE A 356 -4.61 13.40 4.29
C ILE A 356 -5.08 14.72 3.67
N LEU A 357 -6.32 14.81 3.17
CA LEU A 357 -6.86 16.01 2.52
C LEU A 357 -7.43 17.06 3.47
N TRP A 358 -7.72 16.70 4.72
CA TRP A 358 -8.34 17.62 5.69
C TRP A 358 -7.66 17.60 7.05
N CYS A 359 -6.51 16.92 7.14
CA CYS A 359 -5.76 16.93 8.37
C CYS A 359 -5.07 18.26 8.58
N ASN A 360 -5.53 19.04 9.55
CA ASN A 360 -5.12 20.43 9.71
C ASN A 360 -3.60 20.55 9.86
N GLN A 361 -2.97 19.69 10.64
CA GLN A 361 -1.51 19.69 10.81
C GLN A 361 -0.75 19.58 9.47
N LEU A 362 -1.19 18.65 8.61
CA LEU A 362 -0.59 18.45 7.28
C LEU A 362 -0.97 19.56 6.30
N VAL A 363 -2.23 19.96 6.29
CA VAL A 363 -2.77 21.00 5.40
C VAL A 363 -2.04 22.32 5.63
N VAL A 364 -1.88 22.74 6.89
CA VAL A 364 -1.09 23.92 7.28
C VAL A 364 0.34 23.79 6.74
N GLN A 365 1.02 22.69 7.05
CA GLN A 365 2.42 22.52 6.64
C GLN A 365 2.61 22.54 5.12
N VAL A 366 1.73 21.89 4.37
CA VAL A 366 1.76 21.87 2.90
C VAL A 366 1.46 23.26 2.33
N SER A 367 0.43 23.95 2.83
CA SER A 367 0.04 25.28 2.34
C SER A 367 1.16 26.31 2.50
N HIS A 368 1.81 26.35 3.68
CA HIS A 368 2.97 27.23 3.90
C HIS A 368 4.19 26.83 3.06
N THR A 369 4.37 25.53 2.78
CA THR A 369 5.44 25.04 1.88
C THR A 369 5.24 25.53 0.45
N LEU A 370 4.02 25.42 -0.08
CA LEU A 370 3.70 25.85 -1.45
C LEU A 370 3.88 27.36 -1.63
N LEU A 371 3.43 28.17 -0.66
CA LEU A 371 3.63 29.62 -0.68
C LEU A 371 5.11 30.02 -0.63
N SER A 372 5.95 29.21 0.02
CA SER A 372 7.41 29.45 0.12
C SER A 372 8.18 29.16 -1.16
N LEU A 373 7.55 28.54 -2.16
CA LEU A 373 8.17 28.28 -3.47
C LEU A 373 8.20 29.51 -4.38
N VAL A 374 7.49 30.59 -4.02
CA VAL A 374 7.37 31.80 -4.82
C VAL A 374 8.52 32.75 -4.52
N ASP A 375 9.22 33.19 -5.57
CA ASP A 375 10.29 34.16 -5.48
C ASP A 375 9.74 35.56 -5.24
N SER A 376 10.12 36.18 -4.12
CA SER A 376 9.81 37.57 -3.76
C SER A 376 10.17 38.60 -4.83
N ARG A 377 11.19 38.35 -5.66
CA ARG A 377 11.62 39.31 -6.70
C ARG A 377 10.75 39.27 -7.95
N THR A 378 10.26 38.09 -8.32
CA THR A 378 9.54 37.90 -9.60
C THR A 378 8.05 37.69 -9.41
N GLY A 379 7.62 37.36 -8.19
CA GLY A 379 6.24 36.95 -7.88
C GLY A 379 5.86 35.60 -8.50
N GLN A 380 6.84 34.83 -9.02
CA GLN A 380 6.68 33.55 -9.71
C GLN A 380 7.43 32.43 -8.96
N PRO A 381 7.08 31.15 -9.16
CA PRO A 381 7.84 30.03 -8.59
C PRO A 381 9.34 30.10 -8.96
N PHE A 382 10.23 29.70 -8.04
CA PHE A 382 11.65 29.66 -8.33
C PHE A 382 11.94 28.79 -9.58
N PRO A 383 12.71 29.27 -10.56
CA PRO A 383 13.00 28.50 -11.78
C PRO A 383 14.01 27.37 -11.54
N ASP A 384 14.86 27.50 -10.52
CA ASP A 384 15.90 26.53 -10.22
C ASP A 384 15.37 25.29 -9.47
N THR A 385 15.67 24.10 -10.01
CA THR A 385 15.25 22.81 -9.47
C THR A 385 15.79 22.57 -8.06
N GLN A 386 17.07 22.89 -7.80
CA GLN A 386 17.71 22.64 -6.50
C GLN A 386 17.16 23.56 -5.41
N LYS A 387 16.87 24.81 -5.75
CA LYS A 387 16.23 25.78 -4.85
C LYS A 387 14.82 25.34 -4.44
N ARG A 388 14.01 24.84 -5.38
CA ARG A 388 12.68 24.28 -5.04
C ARG A 388 12.80 23.05 -4.14
N LEU A 389 13.70 22.12 -4.47
CA LEU A 389 13.91 20.90 -3.69
C LEU A 389 14.42 21.17 -2.27
N SER A 390 15.33 22.14 -2.11
CA SER A 390 15.82 22.56 -0.80
C SER A 390 14.73 23.23 0.05
N ILE A 391 13.83 24.02 -0.55
CA ILE A 391 12.64 24.55 0.16
C ILE A 391 11.76 23.41 0.64
N PHE A 392 11.42 22.45 -0.22
CA PHE A 392 10.64 21.27 0.19
C PHE A 392 11.34 20.48 1.30
N THR A 393 12.66 20.31 1.23
CA THR A 393 13.43 19.59 2.24
C THR A 393 13.37 20.32 3.58
N LYS A 394 13.68 21.63 3.59
CA LYS A 394 13.69 22.47 4.79
C LYS A 394 12.31 22.59 5.45
N MET A 395 11.26 22.68 4.63
CA MET A 395 9.89 22.82 5.11
C MET A 395 9.27 21.49 5.56
N LEU A 396 9.55 20.37 4.89
CA LEU A 396 8.86 19.11 5.16
C LEU A 396 9.64 18.15 6.07
N HIS A 397 10.97 18.09 5.97
CA HIS A 397 11.76 17.17 6.79
C HIS A 397 11.97 17.69 8.22
N SER A 398 11.88 16.79 9.19
CA SER A 398 12.36 17.07 10.55
C SER A 398 13.89 17.00 10.63
N GLY A 399 14.47 17.67 11.63
CA GLY A 399 15.90 17.55 11.94
C GLY A 399 16.31 16.20 12.53
N ILE A 400 15.36 15.27 12.74
CA ILE A 400 15.65 13.91 13.20
C ILE A 400 16.33 13.17 12.03
N PRO A 401 17.56 12.64 12.22
CA PRO A 401 18.22 11.86 11.19
C PRO A 401 17.34 10.72 10.69
N GLN A 402 17.26 10.55 9.37
CA GLN A 402 16.47 9.50 8.73
C GLN A 402 17.09 8.09 8.85
N SER A 403 17.86 7.80 9.90
CA SER A 403 18.25 6.45 10.29
C SER A 403 18.85 6.48 11.71
N PHE A 404 18.71 5.37 12.45
CA PHE A 404 19.43 5.16 13.72
C PHE A 404 20.92 4.83 13.54
N ASN A 405 21.45 4.90 12.30
CA ASN A 405 22.85 4.62 11.97
C ASN A 405 23.84 5.65 12.52
N TRP A 406 23.38 6.66 13.26
CA TRP A 406 24.25 7.51 14.09
C TRP A 406 25.02 6.70 15.14
N LYS A 407 24.60 5.46 15.45
CA LYS A 407 25.37 4.49 16.25
C LYS A 407 26.54 3.81 15.51
N MET A 408 26.60 3.86 14.16
CA MET A 408 27.54 3.04 13.38
C MET A 408 28.34 3.76 12.30
N GLN A 409 28.08 5.04 12.02
CA GLN A 409 29.00 5.84 11.21
C GLN A 409 29.79 6.80 12.10
N PRO A 410 31.14 6.84 11.98
CA PRO A 410 31.83 8.07 12.30
C PRO A 410 31.19 9.11 11.38
N GLN A 411 30.49 10.09 11.94
CA GLN A 411 30.31 11.33 11.21
C GLN A 411 31.70 11.72 10.74
N SER A 412 31.88 11.92 9.44
CA SER A 412 33.14 12.42 8.89
C SER A 412 33.61 13.54 9.83
N PRO A 413 34.86 13.50 10.32
CA PRO A 413 35.33 14.49 11.27
C PRO A 413 35.00 15.85 10.68
N TRP A 414 34.09 16.58 11.33
CA TRP A 414 33.97 18.01 11.10
C TRP A 414 35.40 18.51 11.25
N SER A 415 35.95 19.00 10.15
CA SER A 415 37.37 19.23 9.97
C SER A 415 37.97 19.93 11.19
N ALA A 416 38.60 19.14 12.06
CA ALA A 416 39.61 19.57 13.02
C ALA A 416 40.91 19.96 12.28
N GLN A 417 40.79 20.52 11.08
CA GLN A 417 41.84 21.16 10.31
C GLN A 417 41.45 22.63 10.09
N VAL A 418 41.29 23.36 11.19
CA VAL A 418 41.68 24.77 11.22
C VAL A 418 42.68 24.91 12.36
N LEU A 419 43.83 24.24 12.21
CA LEU A 419 45.05 24.60 12.89
C LEU A 419 46.08 24.98 11.82
N ALA A 420 46.43 26.26 11.82
CA ALA A 420 47.60 26.88 11.20
C ALA A 420 47.76 26.75 9.67
N LYS A 421 47.27 27.76 8.94
CA LYS A 421 48.03 28.33 7.83
C LYS A 421 48.15 29.83 8.07
N ASP A 422 49.33 30.24 8.53
CA ASP A 422 49.81 31.61 8.52
C ASP A 422 49.79 32.13 7.09
N VAL A 423 48.80 32.93 6.73
CA VAL A 423 48.92 33.92 5.66
C VAL A 423 48.22 35.18 6.13
N LYS A 424 49.03 36.18 6.48
CA LYS A 424 48.62 37.59 6.48
C LYS A 424 48.03 37.87 5.09
N ASP A 425 46.75 38.15 5.00
CA ASP A 425 46.23 39.17 4.10
C ASP A 425 44.79 39.57 4.45
N THR A 426 44.60 40.88 4.41
CA THR A 426 43.40 41.65 4.69
C THR A 426 42.28 41.41 3.67
N ALA A 427 41.18 40.80 4.10
CA ALA A 427 39.80 41.11 3.69
C ALA A 427 38.83 40.28 4.56
N VAL A 428 38.02 40.97 5.36
CA VAL A 428 37.03 40.36 6.26
C VAL A 428 35.91 39.74 5.43
N SER A 429 36.01 38.43 5.18
CA SER A 429 34.85 37.59 4.87
C SER A 429 34.45 36.86 6.14
N GLN A 430 33.34 37.30 6.75
CA GLN A 430 32.71 36.61 7.87
C GLN A 430 32.22 35.25 7.38
N VAL A 431 33.04 34.21 7.53
CA VAL A 431 32.57 32.83 7.49
C VAL A 431 31.73 32.63 8.75
N HIS A 432 30.40 32.74 8.59
CA HIS A 432 29.44 32.58 9.68
C HIS A 432 29.59 31.21 10.35
N THR A 433 29.96 31.22 11.63
CA THR A 433 29.80 30.12 12.57
C THR A 433 28.31 29.84 12.75
N LEU A 434 27.76 28.91 11.97
CA LEU A 434 26.40 28.41 12.11
C LEU A 434 26.30 27.53 13.38
N SER A 435 25.99 28.12 14.55
CA SER A 435 25.64 27.35 15.76
C SER A 435 24.97 28.10 16.92
N ASP A 436 24.95 29.44 16.94
CA ASP A 436 24.56 30.16 18.15
C ASP A 436 23.05 30.46 18.21
N CYS A 437 22.46 30.43 19.41
CA CYS A 437 21.10 30.92 19.59
C CYS A 437 21.02 32.42 19.22
N PRO A 438 19.92 32.89 18.63
CA PRO A 438 19.82 34.27 18.19
C PRO A 438 19.98 35.25 19.36
N SER A 439 20.74 36.32 19.13
CA SER A 439 21.03 37.37 20.11
C SER A 439 19.80 38.19 20.53
N SER A 440 18.68 38.04 19.81
CA SER A 440 17.40 38.71 20.11
C SER A 440 16.78 38.26 21.44
N PHE A 441 17.16 37.10 21.98
CA PHE A 441 16.74 36.67 23.31
C PHE A 441 17.79 37.05 24.35
N HIS A 442 17.49 38.11 25.10
CA HIS A 442 18.30 38.58 26.22
C HIS A 442 18.11 37.63 27.41
N TRP A 443 19.12 36.81 27.68
CA TRP A 443 19.23 36.11 28.96
C TRP A 443 19.81 37.11 29.96
N ASN A 444 19.22 37.23 31.14
CA ASN A 444 19.80 38.07 32.19
C ASN A 444 21.26 37.65 32.40
N ASP A 445 22.15 38.64 32.49
CA ASP A 445 23.55 38.42 32.84
C ASP A 445 23.61 37.45 34.01
N ASP A 446 24.32 36.33 33.82
CA ASP A 446 24.47 35.20 34.75
C ASP A 446 24.35 35.66 36.20
N ILE A 447 23.12 35.67 36.73
CA ILE A 447 22.89 36.09 38.10
C ILE A 447 23.55 34.99 38.92
N LEU A 448 24.57 35.38 39.69
CA LEU A 448 25.39 34.54 40.58
C LEU A 448 24.57 33.91 41.74
N GLU A 449 23.33 33.51 41.49
CA GLU A 449 22.65 32.55 42.33
C GLU A 449 23.36 31.20 42.20
N ARG A 450 23.61 30.54 43.34
CA ARG A 450 24.52 29.39 43.46
C ARG A 450 24.25 28.31 42.40
N ASP A 451 25.17 28.19 41.46
CA ASP A 451 25.26 27.08 40.51
C ASP A 451 25.11 25.72 41.24
N LEU A 452 24.30 24.83 40.68
CA LEU A 452 24.09 23.50 41.24
C LEU A 452 25.01 22.50 40.54
N TYR A 453 26.00 22.02 41.29
CA TYR A 453 26.91 21.00 40.82
C TYR A 453 26.29 19.61 41.01
N ILE A 454 26.02 18.91 39.91
CA ILE A 454 25.37 17.60 39.92
C ILE A 454 26.42 16.51 39.99
N GLN A 455 26.30 15.63 40.98
CA GLN A 455 27.24 14.52 41.20
C GLN A 455 26.69 13.16 40.75
N THR A 456 25.41 13.09 40.39
CA THR A 456 24.71 11.90 39.88
C THR A 456 24.73 11.88 38.36
N THR A 457 24.63 10.68 37.77
CA THR A 457 24.58 10.52 36.30
C THR A 457 23.29 11.03 35.69
N THR A 458 22.20 11.08 36.48
CA THR A 458 20.90 11.62 36.10
C THR A 458 20.74 13.02 36.69
N VAL A 459 20.26 13.96 35.89
CA VAL A 459 19.93 15.34 36.28
C VAL A 459 18.48 15.66 35.93
N THR A 460 17.80 16.31 36.86
CA THR A 460 16.39 16.71 36.71
C THR A 460 16.27 18.22 36.85
N ILE A 461 15.54 18.81 35.92
CA ILE A 461 15.27 20.24 35.88
C ILE A 461 13.82 20.44 36.26
N LEU A 462 13.59 21.13 37.37
CA LEU A 462 12.26 21.46 37.84
C LEU A 462 11.83 22.81 37.29
N ALA A 463 10.51 22.98 37.16
CA ALA A 463 9.93 24.30 36.95
C ALA A 463 10.42 25.27 38.04
N MET A 464 10.87 26.46 37.62
CA MET A 464 11.02 27.65 38.47
C MET A 464 12.27 27.80 39.34
N ASP A 465 13.28 26.94 39.24
CA ASP A 465 14.49 27.16 40.05
C ASP A 465 15.47 28.18 39.47
N GLY A 466 15.44 28.45 38.15
CA GLY A 466 16.29 29.43 37.47
C GLY A 466 17.80 29.17 37.58
N ARG A 467 18.23 28.05 38.17
CA ARG A 467 19.62 27.77 38.52
C ARG A 467 20.31 26.98 37.43
N ARG A 468 21.53 27.37 37.10
CA ARG A 468 22.37 26.62 36.15
C ARG A 468 22.88 25.32 36.79
N ARG A 469 22.87 24.24 36.00
CA ARG A 469 23.40 22.93 36.38
C ARG A 469 24.78 22.74 35.79
N TRP A 470 25.74 22.33 36.62
CA TRP A 470 27.09 21.98 36.20
C TRP A 470 27.32 20.48 36.33
N LEU A 471 27.75 19.86 35.23
CA LEU A 471 28.00 18.43 35.12
C LEU A 471 29.45 18.21 34.66
N ASP A 472 30.21 17.39 35.39
CA ASP A 472 31.58 17.01 34.98
C ASP A 472 31.52 15.76 34.09
N ILE A 473 31.83 15.97 32.81
CA ILE A 473 31.72 14.96 31.76
C ILE A 473 32.64 13.76 32.05
N GLN A 474 33.85 14.01 32.55
CA GLN A 474 34.83 12.94 32.80
C GLN A 474 34.44 12.10 34.01
N LYS A 475 33.93 12.75 35.07
CA LYS A 475 33.48 12.05 36.27
C LYS A 475 32.20 11.25 36.02
N LEU A 476 31.19 11.88 35.41
CA LEU A 476 29.87 11.28 35.20
C LEU A 476 29.83 10.31 34.02
N GLY A 477 30.71 10.49 33.03
CA GLY A 477 30.87 9.59 31.89
C GLY A 477 31.81 8.39 32.14
N SER A 478 32.27 8.20 33.38
CA SER A 478 33.08 7.05 33.77
C SER A 478 32.28 5.73 33.78
N ASN A 479 32.94 4.58 33.85
CA ASN A 479 32.31 3.24 33.86
C ASN A 479 31.44 2.92 32.63
N GLY A 480 31.85 3.38 31.43
CA GLY A 480 31.16 3.08 30.18
C GLY A 480 29.96 4.00 29.86
N LYS A 481 29.64 4.98 30.72
CA LYS A 481 28.53 5.93 30.53
C LYS A 481 28.90 7.15 29.67
N SER A 482 29.60 6.91 28.56
CA SER A 482 30.22 7.96 27.74
C SER A 482 29.25 8.78 26.88
N HIS A 483 27.95 8.47 26.91
CA HIS A 483 26.92 9.14 26.12
C HIS A 483 26.04 9.99 27.02
N PHE A 484 25.67 11.19 26.55
CA PHE A 484 24.75 12.07 27.26
C PHE A 484 23.49 12.29 26.43
N ILE A 485 22.33 12.04 27.04
CA ILE A 485 21.03 12.33 26.46
C ILE A 485 20.28 13.33 27.33
N PHE A 486 19.61 14.29 26.71
CA PHE A 486 18.79 15.30 27.37
C PHE A 486 17.45 15.43 26.68
N VAL A 487 16.38 15.29 27.45
CA VAL A 487 14.99 15.30 26.98
C VAL A 487 14.27 16.42 27.72
N THR A 488 13.55 17.28 27.00
CA THR A 488 12.94 18.50 27.58
C THR A 488 11.61 18.86 26.94
N ASN A 489 10.73 19.51 27.70
CA ASN A 489 9.52 20.19 27.21
C ASN A 489 9.74 21.71 27.01
N LEU A 490 10.95 22.20 27.27
CA LEU A 490 11.32 23.60 27.11
C LEU A 490 11.76 23.90 25.69
N ALA A 491 11.37 25.07 25.19
CA ALA A 491 11.86 25.58 23.93
C ALA A 491 13.39 25.84 24.00
N PRO A 492 14.19 25.34 23.06
CA PRO A 492 15.60 25.68 22.94
C PRO A 492 15.76 27.18 22.70
N CYS A 493 16.90 27.72 23.13
CA CYS A 493 17.30 29.12 23.03
C CYS A 493 16.50 30.11 23.91
N SER A 494 15.18 29.92 24.05
CA SER A 494 14.31 30.79 24.84
C SER A 494 13.97 30.21 26.22
N GLY A 495 13.87 28.89 26.36
CA GLY A 495 13.56 28.20 27.61
C GLY A 495 14.74 27.44 28.22
N VAL A 496 15.62 26.89 27.39
CA VAL A 496 16.82 26.15 27.83
C VAL A 496 18.01 26.45 26.93
N ARG A 497 19.22 26.50 27.53
CA ARG A 497 20.51 26.59 26.83
C ARG A 497 21.50 25.57 27.36
N ILE A 498 22.28 24.97 26.46
CA ILE A 498 23.29 23.98 26.80
C ILE A 498 24.63 24.40 26.19
N HIS A 499 25.66 24.42 27.04
CA HIS A 499 27.03 24.76 26.65
C HIS A 499 28.01 23.66 27.03
N LEU A 500 29.02 23.49 26.18
CA LEU A 500 30.20 22.66 26.44
C LEU A 500 31.41 23.56 26.77
N TRP A 501 32.07 23.27 27.88
CA TRP A 501 33.18 24.05 28.41
C TRP A 501 34.49 23.26 28.40
N PRO A 502 35.56 23.79 27.78
CA PRO A 502 36.84 23.11 27.69
C PRO A 502 37.59 23.11 29.03
N GLN A 503 38.54 22.19 29.17
CA GLN A 503 39.42 22.15 30.33
C GLN A 503 40.34 23.38 30.36
N LYS A 504 40.29 24.18 31.44
CA LYS A 504 41.28 25.23 31.68
C LYS A 504 42.69 24.60 31.76
N GLY A 505 43.55 24.89 30.77
CA GLY A 505 44.99 24.64 30.85
C GLY A 505 45.65 23.70 29.83
N LYS A 506 44.99 23.24 28.75
CA LYS A 506 45.62 22.34 27.75
C LYS A 506 45.44 22.72 26.26
N SER A 507 45.28 24.00 25.92
CA SER A 507 45.33 24.45 24.52
C SER A 507 46.15 25.73 24.36
N SER A 508 47.26 25.63 23.64
CA SER A 508 48.14 26.73 23.22
C SER A 508 47.51 27.53 22.07
N SER A 509 46.42 28.26 22.34
CA SER A 509 45.85 29.21 21.38
C SER A 509 45.35 30.48 22.07
N ASP A 510 45.69 31.64 21.50
CA ASP A 510 45.48 33.00 22.03
C ASP A 510 44.02 33.51 21.95
N LEU A 511 43.02 32.62 21.95
CA LEU A 511 41.60 33.00 21.85
C LEU A 511 41.01 33.32 23.24
N PRO A 512 40.23 34.42 23.40
CA PRO A 512 39.55 34.75 24.66
C PRO A 512 38.67 33.61 25.17
N ALA A 513 38.59 33.40 26.49
CA ALA A 513 37.85 32.30 27.11
C ALA A 513 36.37 32.21 26.69
N GLY A 514 35.73 33.35 26.38
CA GLY A 514 34.34 33.41 25.88
C GLY A 514 34.13 32.88 24.46
N LYS A 515 35.18 32.75 23.64
CA LYS A 515 35.11 32.14 22.28
C LYS A 515 35.41 30.63 22.26
N ARG A 516 35.68 30.03 23.43
CA ARG A 516 35.99 28.59 23.56
C ARG A 516 34.81 27.76 24.06
N VAL A 517 33.71 28.41 24.43
CA VAL A 517 32.46 27.78 24.85
C VAL A 517 31.66 27.46 23.61
N LEU A 518 31.25 26.20 23.47
CA LEU A 518 30.42 25.77 22.33
C LEU A 518 28.96 25.68 22.78
N GLU A 519 28.09 26.49 22.18
CA GLU A 519 26.65 26.34 22.34
C GLU A 519 26.16 25.18 21.48
N VAL A 520 25.47 24.22 22.11
CA VAL A 520 24.90 23.03 21.45
C VAL A 520 23.36 23.02 21.51
N THR A 521 22.75 24.08 22.04
CA THR A 521 21.29 24.22 22.16
C THR A 521 20.57 24.07 20.82
N SER A 522 21.09 24.71 19.77
CA SER A 522 20.53 24.68 18.41
C SER A 522 20.61 23.28 17.76
N LYS A 523 21.44 22.37 18.30
CA LYS A 523 21.49 20.95 17.86
C LYS A 523 20.31 20.13 18.37
N MET A 524 19.50 20.66 19.29
CA MET A 524 18.29 19.98 19.76
C MET A 524 17.37 19.65 18.60
N VAL A 525 16.77 18.47 18.68
CA VAL A 525 15.84 17.99 17.69
C VAL A 525 14.44 17.98 18.27
N GLN A 526 13.49 18.55 17.53
CA GLN A 526 12.10 18.58 17.92
C GLN A 526 11.48 17.19 17.80
N ILE A 527 10.78 16.77 18.84
CA ILE A 527 9.91 15.60 18.84
C ILE A 527 8.47 16.09 19.01
N PRO A 528 7.48 15.41 18.40
CA PRO A 528 6.09 15.76 18.60
C PRO A 528 5.72 15.57 20.07
N ALA A 529 5.48 16.68 20.75
CA ALA A 529 4.71 16.64 21.98
C ALA A 529 3.24 16.43 21.57
N GLY A 530 2.65 15.30 21.93
CA GLY A 530 1.20 15.14 21.87
C GLY A 530 0.48 16.30 22.58
N PRO A 531 -0.81 16.54 22.30
CA PRO A 531 -1.52 17.67 22.90
C PRO A 531 -1.36 17.64 24.42
N ALA A 532 -0.98 18.78 25.01
CA ALA A 532 -0.87 18.88 26.46
C ALA A 532 -2.22 18.46 27.07
N PRO A 533 -2.22 17.55 28.05
CA PRO A 533 -3.46 17.06 28.65
C PRO A 533 -4.27 18.25 29.18
N ARG A 534 -5.57 18.26 28.87
CA ARG A 534 -6.47 19.35 29.28
C ARG A 534 -6.44 19.46 30.81
N GLN A 535 -6.15 20.65 31.31
CA GLN A 535 -6.25 20.92 32.73
C GLN A 535 -7.73 20.89 33.13
N VAL A 536 -8.10 19.96 34.02
CA VAL A 536 -9.48 19.84 34.51
C VAL A 536 -9.84 21.06 35.38
N GLU A 537 -8.85 21.62 36.08
CA GLU A 537 -9.00 22.84 36.87
C GLU A 537 -7.84 23.83 36.61
N PRO A 538 -8.11 25.13 36.42
CA PRO A 538 -7.08 26.17 36.33
C PRO A 538 -6.21 26.18 37.60
N GLY A 539 -4.91 25.95 37.46
CA GLY A 539 -3.96 25.92 38.60
C GLY A 539 -3.82 24.57 39.31
N SER A 540 -4.52 23.52 38.88
CA SER A 540 -4.27 22.15 39.35
C SER A 540 -2.96 21.59 38.79
N GLN A 541 -2.28 20.74 39.56
CA GLN A 541 -1.15 19.95 39.06
C GLN A 541 -1.72 18.93 38.07
N THR A 542 -1.53 19.14 36.78
CA THR A 542 -2.01 18.23 35.72
C THR A 542 -0.89 17.35 35.20
N GLU A 543 -1.26 16.26 34.52
CA GLU A 543 -0.32 15.32 33.88
C GLU A 543 0.78 16.07 33.12
N GLN A 544 2.04 15.59 33.21
CA GLN A 544 3.15 16.23 32.51
C GLN A 544 2.94 16.18 31.00
N ALA A 545 3.33 17.26 30.32
CA ALA A 545 3.34 17.25 28.86
C ALA A 545 4.42 16.28 28.37
N PRO A 546 4.16 15.55 27.26
CA PRO A 546 5.19 14.76 26.60
C PRO A 546 6.39 15.64 26.23
N PRO A 547 7.61 15.09 26.26
CA PRO A 547 8.78 15.84 25.84
C PRO A 547 8.64 16.38 24.41
N SER A 548 9.15 17.58 24.18
CA SER A 548 9.08 18.27 22.89
C SER A 548 10.43 18.38 22.18
N ALA A 549 11.53 18.07 22.88
CA ALA A 549 12.87 18.11 22.31
C ALA A 549 13.80 17.05 22.93
N VAL A 550 14.75 16.58 22.12
CA VAL A 550 15.83 15.71 22.55
C VAL A 550 17.18 16.20 22.02
N LEU A 551 18.21 16.12 22.85
CA LEU A 551 19.61 16.28 22.50
C LEU A 551 20.35 15.00 22.85
N HIS A 552 21.16 14.50 21.94
CA HIS A 552 22.06 13.39 22.18
C HIS A 552 23.48 13.82 21.82
N LEU A 553 24.43 13.62 22.74
CA LEU A 553 25.84 13.91 22.55
C LEU A 553 26.65 12.61 22.71
N GLY A 554 27.39 12.26 21.66
CA GLY A 554 28.32 11.13 21.67
C GLY A 554 29.68 11.48 22.28
N PRO A 555 30.55 10.48 22.51
CA PRO A 555 31.89 10.70 23.06
C PRO A 555 32.76 11.60 22.15
N GLU A 556 32.63 11.46 20.83
CA GLU A 556 33.34 12.29 19.84
C GLU A 556 32.95 13.77 19.93
N GLU A 557 31.67 14.07 20.15
CA GLU A 557 31.19 15.46 20.24
C GLU A 557 31.54 16.11 21.58
N MET A 558 31.71 15.32 22.64
CA MET A 558 32.13 15.79 23.96
C MET A 558 33.66 15.77 24.13
N HIS A 559 34.41 15.24 23.16
CA HIS A 559 35.85 15.15 23.21
C HIS A 559 36.50 16.54 23.30
N GLY A 560 37.43 16.73 24.24
CA GLY A 560 38.08 18.02 24.50
C GLY A 560 37.35 18.95 25.48
N PHE A 561 36.14 18.59 25.93
CA PHE A 561 35.37 19.33 26.94
C PHE A 561 35.43 18.66 28.32
N ARG A 562 35.33 19.46 29.38
CA ARG A 562 35.34 18.99 30.78
C ARG A 562 33.98 19.14 31.44
N PHE A 563 33.30 20.25 31.20
CA PHE A 563 32.01 20.53 31.83
C PHE A 563 30.91 20.74 30.79
N LEU A 564 29.72 20.26 31.14
CA LEU A 564 28.47 20.56 30.45
C LEU A 564 27.62 21.40 31.39
N THR A 565 27.09 22.52 30.89
CA THR A 565 26.18 23.35 31.68
C THR A 565 24.80 23.42 31.04
N ILE A 566 23.76 23.32 31.86
CA ILE A 566 22.37 23.50 31.44
C ILE A 566 21.80 24.72 32.16
N SER A 567 21.42 25.73 31.38
CA SER A 567 20.79 26.96 31.84
C SER A 567 19.31 26.94 31.48
N VAL A 568 18.45 27.39 32.40
CA VAL A 568 17.00 27.39 32.24
C VAL A 568 16.50 28.81 32.42
N ALA A 569 15.70 29.30 31.48
CA ALA A 569 15.22 30.67 31.54
C ALA A 569 14.23 30.82 32.71
N PRO A 570 14.40 31.84 33.58
CA PRO A 570 13.38 32.17 34.57
C PRO A 570 12.13 32.68 33.83
N ARG A 571 11.01 31.94 33.88
CA ARG A 571 9.75 32.43 33.32
C ARG A 571 9.16 33.48 34.29
N PRO A 572 8.83 34.71 33.83
CA PRO A 572 8.07 35.64 34.65
C PRO A 572 6.68 35.03 34.91
N THR A 573 6.31 34.86 36.17
CA THR A 573 4.99 34.34 36.54
C THR A 573 3.95 35.44 36.37
N ILE A 574 2.92 35.16 35.57
CA ILE A 574 1.64 35.86 35.70
C ILE A 574 1.04 35.37 37.02
N SER A 575 1.10 36.22 38.05
CA SER A 575 0.35 36.19 39.32
C SER A 575 -0.29 34.83 39.68
N GLY A 576 0.50 33.95 40.29
CA GLY A 576 0.02 32.69 40.86
C GLY A 576 1.21 31.81 41.23
N ARG A 577 1.27 31.30 42.45
CA ARG A 577 2.37 30.43 42.90
C ARG A 577 2.50 29.24 41.93
N PRO A 578 3.70 28.98 41.38
CA PRO A 578 3.89 27.81 40.52
C PRO A 578 3.80 26.53 41.36
N PRO A 579 3.30 25.41 40.80
CA PRO A 579 3.39 24.12 41.47
C PRO A 579 4.89 23.72 41.58
N PRO A 580 5.43 23.50 42.78
CA PRO A 580 6.88 23.42 43.03
C PRO A 580 7.55 22.09 42.62
N ALA A 581 7.00 21.29 41.69
CA ALA A 581 7.47 19.90 41.52
C ALA A 581 7.31 19.25 40.13
N THR A 582 7.06 20.00 39.04
CA THR A 582 6.98 19.39 37.70
C THR A 582 8.36 19.33 37.05
N SER A 583 8.80 18.12 36.66
CA SER A 583 10.00 17.90 35.85
C SER A 583 9.78 18.47 34.45
N MET A 584 10.65 19.39 34.02
CA MET A 584 10.60 20.01 32.69
C MET A 584 11.67 19.44 31.76
N ALA A 585 12.76 18.93 32.33
CA ALA A 585 13.78 18.24 31.56
C ALA A 585 14.52 17.20 32.40
N VAL A 586 14.96 16.15 31.72
CA VAL A 586 15.79 15.09 32.30
C VAL A 586 17.01 14.89 31.41
N GLY A 587 18.18 14.92 32.02
CA GLY A 587 19.45 14.56 31.38
C GLY A 587 20.05 13.34 32.03
N GLN A 588 20.72 12.48 31.26
CA GLN A 588 21.37 11.29 31.79
C GLN A 588 22.66 10.95 31.03
N PHE A 589 23.71 10.66 31.80
CA PHE A 589 24.88 9.91 31.32
C PHE A 589 24.59 8.40 31.42
N PHE A 590 24.68 7.69 30.30
CA PHE A 590 24.28 6.29 30.22
C PHE A 590 25.19 5.48 29.30
N ASN A 591 25.18 4.16 29.48
CA ASN A 591 25.78 3.22 28.55
C ASN A 591 24.68 2.74 27.57
N PRO A 592 24.82 2.94 26.25
CA PRO A 592 23.84 2.47 25.27
C PRO A 592 23.52 0.98 25.35
N ASP A 593 24.47 0.16 25.78
CA ASP A 593 24.33 -1.31 25.88
C ASP A 593 23.35 -1.72 27.00
N GLU A 594 23.21 -0.91 28.06
CA GLU A 594 22.26 -1.17 29.17
C GLU A 594 20.80 -1.04 28.73
N GLY A 595 20.55 -0.31 27.63
CA GLY A 595 19.21 -0.05 27.10
C GLY A 595 18.78 -1.02 25.99
N GLU A 596 19.58 -2.02 25.61
CA GLU A 596 19.25 -2.90 24.48
C GLU A 596 18.37 -4.08 24.91
N ILE A 597 17.22 -4.23 24.23
CA ILE A 597 16.27 -5.32 24.48
C ILE A 597 15.96 -6.02 23.15
N ASP A 598 16.38 -7.28 23.03
CA ASP A 598 16.16 -8.10 21.84
C ASP A 598 14.95 -9.03 22.00
N PHE A 599 14.04 -8.98 21.01
CA PHE A 599 12.91 -9.90 20.87
C PHE A 599 13.18 -10.91 19.76
N THR A 600 13.42 -12.16 20.16
CA THR A 600 13.60 -13.28 19.22
C THR A 600 12.28 -13.67 18.54
N PRO A 601 12.31 -14.30 17.34
CA PRO A 601 11.09 -14.72 16.64
C PRO A 601 10.20 -15.63 17.50
N VAL A 602 10.82 -16.54 18.25
CA VAL A 602 10.11 -17.46 19.17
C VAL A 602 9.42 -16.68 20.27
N SER A 603 10.10 -15.70 20.88
CA SER A 603 9.50 -14.87 21.94
C SER A 603 8.31 -14.05 21.44
N MET A 604 8.40 -13.53 20.21
CA MET A 604 7.29 -12.79 19.58
C MET A 604 6.09 -13.71 19.31
N LEU A 605 6.32 -14.91 18.75
CA LEU A 605 5.24 -15.85 18.47
C LEU A 605 4.58 -16.41 19.73
N LEU A 606 5.34 -16.68 20.80
CA LEU A 606 4.79 -17.09 22.09
C LEU A 606 3.90 -16.01 22.71
N SER A 607 4.18 -14.73 22.44
CA SER A 607 3.37 -13.61 22.94
C SER A 607 1.94 -13.55 22.39
N ILE A 608 1.61 -14.37 21.38
CA ILE A 608 0.24 -14.58 20.90
C ILE A 608 -0.63 -15.26 21.97
N HIS A 609 -0.03 -16.13 22.79
CA HIS A 609 -0.75 -16.94 23.79
C HIS A 609 -0.44 -16.52 25.24
N SER A 610 0.75 -15.97 25.50
CA SER A 610 1.23 -15.62 26.84
C SER A 610 1.85 -14.23 26.83
N HIS A 611 1.28 -13.28 27.56
CA HIS A 611 1.88 -11.95 27.73
C HIS A 611 3.26 -12.07 28.35
N LYS A 612 4.27 -11.42 27.74
CA LYS A 612 5.58 -11.26 28.36
C LYS A 612 5.61 -9.90 29.05
N ASP A 613 5.63 -9.94 30.37
CA ASP A 613 5.78 -8.75 31.21
C ASP A 613 7.26 -8.50 31.48
N ILE A 614 7.71 -7.26 31.24
CA ILE A 614 9.05 -6.76 31.57
C ILE A 614 8.86 -5.68 32.63
N PHE A 615 9.52 -5.85 33.78
CA PHE A 615 9.46 -4.86 34.85
C PHE A 615 10.73 -4.01 34.84
N LEU A 616 10.58 -2.73 34.52
CA LEU A 616 11.64 -1.74 34.56
C LEU A 616 11.59 -1.04 35.92
N LYS A 617 12.62 -1.23 36.72
CA LYS A 617 12.78 -0.56 38.02
C LYS A 617 13.23 0.88 37.82
N GLU A 618 13.10 1.69 38.87
CA GLU A 618 13.69 3.04 38.93
C GLU A 618 15.21 3.01 38.63
N ASP A 619 15.75 4.16 38.22
CA ASP A 619 17.15 4.36 37.79
C ASP A 619 17.54 3.59 36.51
N HIS A 620 16.56 3.21 35.69
CA HIS A 620 16.80 2.62 34.39
C HIS A 620 17.41 3.65 33.39
N PRO A 621 17.95 3.21 32.24
CA PRO A 621 18.36 4.13 31.17
C PRO A 621 17.19 4.97 30.64
N LEU A 622 17.40 6.25 30.36
CA LEU A 622 16.40 7.17 29.78
C LEU A 622 16.00 6.73 28.37
N ALA A 623 16.91 6.06 27.67
CA ALA A 623 16.75 5.60 26.31
C ALA A 623 16.94 4.09 26.20
N PHE A 624 15.95 3.40 25.64
CA PHE A 624 15.98 1.98 25.32
C PHE A 624 15.96 1.76 23.82
N ASN A 625 16.59 0.67 23.40
CA ASN A 625 16.67 0.20 22.03
C ASN A 625 16.00 -1.17 21.91
N LEU A 626 14.74 -1.20 21.49
CA LEU A 626 13.96 -2.43 21.32
C LEU A 626 14.18 -2.99 19.91
N SER A 627 14.71 -4.19 19.80
CA SER A 627 15.02 -4.86 18.54
C SER A 627 14.07 -6.03 18.31
N PHE A 628 13.20 -5.91 17.31
CA PHE A 628 12.26 -6.96 16.94
C PHE A 628 12.83 -7.78 15.78
N ALA A 629 13.03 -9.08 15.97
CA ALA A 629 13.60 -9.96 14.94
C ALA A 629 12.69 -10.14 13.72
N ILE A 630 11.36 -10.03 13.90
CA ILE A 630 10.38 -9.99 12.81
C ILE A 630 9.91 -8.54 12.68
N SER A 631 9.95 -8.00 11.47
CA SER A 631 9.51 -6.63 11.21
C SER A 631 8.07 -6.37 11.69
N LEU A 632 7.87 -5.24 12.37
CA LEU A 632 6.55 -4.79 12.84
C LEU A 632 5.59 -4.44 11.69
N GLY A 633 6.06 -4.41 10.44
CA GLY A 633 5.19 -4.32 9.26
C GLY A 633 4.44 -5.61 8.98
N LEU A 634 5.08 -6.77 9.23
CA LEU A 634 4.49 -8.09 9.08
C LEU A 634 3.75 -8.53 10.35
N LEU A 635 4.36 -8.31 11.52
CA LEU A 635 3.82 -8.73 12.81
C LEU A 635 3.73 -7.55 13.79
N PRO A 636 2.66 -6.75 13.71
CA PRO A 636 2.36 -5.67 14.66
C PRO A 636 2.34 -6.14 16.11
N VAL A 637 2.87 -5.31 17.00
CA VAL A 637 2.97 -5.59 18.43
C VAL A 637 2.23 -4.53 19.22
N THR A 638 1.27 -4.95 20.02
CA THR A 638 0.68 -4.12 21.07
C THR A 638 1.66 -4.03 22.22
N PHE A 639 2.17 -2.82 22.44
CA PHE A 639 3.09 -2.48 23.51
C PHE A 639 2.33 -1.64 24.54
N SER A 640 2.10 -2.22 25.71
CA SER A 640 1.48 -1.52 26.83
C SER A 640 2.52 -1.19 27.87
N LEU A 641 2.60 0.08 28.25
CA LEU A 641 3.45 0.57 29.31
C LEU A 641 2.58 1.18 30.40
N LYS A 642 2.57 0.53 31.57
CA LYS A 642 1.88 1.04 32.75
C LYS A 642 2.90 1.50 33.78
N THR A 643 2.71 2.69 34.31
CA THR A 643 3.53 3.18 35.43
C THR A 643 3.23 2.34 36.66
N ALA A 644 4.26 1.72 37.23
CA ALA A 644 4.20 0.88 38.42
C ALA A 644 4.63 1.62 39.69
N GLY A 645 5.43 2.68 39.57
CA GLY A 645 5.90 3.50 40.69
C GLY A 645 6.60 4.78 40.23
N CYS A 646 6.86 5.70 41.16
CA CYS A 646 7.53 6.98 40.89
C CYS A 646 8.37 7.48 42.10
N GLY A 647 9.03 6.57 42.80
CA GLY A 647 9.95 6.87 43.90
C GLY A 647 9.30 7.35 45.20
N ILE A 648 7.97 7.24 45.33
CA ILE A 648 7.26 7.54 46.58
C ILE A 648 7.17 6.26 47.40
N LYS A 649 7.95 6.17 48.48
CA LYS A 649 7.79 5.09 49.47
C LYS A 649 6.47 5.31 50.22
N ASP A 650 5.65 4.27 50.32
CA ASP A 650 4.37 4.28 51.03
C ASP A 650 4.54 4.92 52.41
N SER A 651 4.00 6.12 52.57
CA SER A 651 3.88 6.77 53.87
C SER A 651 2.65 6.20 54.58
N GLY A 652 2.77 4.97 55.07
CA GLY A 652 2.06 4.47 56.25
C GLY A 652 0.53 4.51 56.32
N LEU A 653 -0.20 4.73 55.23
CA LEU A 653 -1.67 4.70 55.22
C LEU A 653 -2.17 3.72 54.15
N LEU A 654 -2.28 2.46 54.57
CA LEU A 654 -3.04 1.42 53.90
C LEU A 654 -4.53 1.77 53.96
N ASP A 655 -5.19 1.81 52.82
CA ASP A 655 -6.56 1.30 52.67
C ASP A 655 -6.82 0.93 51.21
N GLU A 656 -7.66 -0.08 51.02
CA GLU A 656 -7.83 -0.99 49.88
C GLU A 656 -8.35 -0.36 48.56
N ALA A 657 -8.08 0.92 48.32
CA ALA A 657 -8.32 1.65 47.05
C ALA A 657 -7.02 2.12 46.36
N GLY A 658 -5.85 1.68 46.84
CA GLY A 658 -4.53 2.31 46.64
C GLY A 658 -3.91 2.34 45.23
N ASP A 659 -4.35 1.50 44.28
CA ASP A 659 -3.66 1.39 42.98
C ASP A 659 -3.95 2.59 42.05
N ASN A 660 -5.14 3.19 42.17
CA ASN A 660 -5.58 4.33 41.34
C ASN A 660 -5.07 5.70 41.84
N GLY A 661 -4.76 5.82 43.14
CA GLY A 661 -4.26 7.05 43.75
C GLY A 661 -2.78 7.29 43.43
N ASN A 662 -1.96 6.25 43.61
CA ASN A 662 -0.53 6.28 43.32
C ASN A 662 -0.25 6.47 41.81
N THR A 663 -1.02 5.83 40.92
CA THR A 663 -0.90 6.07 39.47
C THR A 663 -1.24 7.51 39.08
N LYS A 664 -2.24 8.16 39.71
CA LYS A 664 -2.52 9.58 39.48
C LYS A 664 -1.39 10.50 39.94
N LEU A 665 -0.77 10.23 41.10
CA LEU A 665 0.38 10.99 41.59
C LEU A 665 1.61 10.81 40.69
N CYS A 666 1.87 9.59 40.21
CA CYS A 666 3.00 9.33 39.32
C CYS A 666 2.84 9.99 37.94
N LYS A 667 1.61 10.09 37.42
CA LYS A 667 1.31 10.86 36.20
C LYS A 667 1.68 12.35 36.28
N LEU A 668 1.83 12.90 37.49
CA LEU A 668 2.27 14.29 37.72
C LEU A 668 3.80 14.42 37.77
N ARG A 669 4.54 13.32 37.99
CA ARG A 669 6.01 13.29 38.14
C ARG A 669 6.76 12.75 36.94
N CYS A 670 6.20 11.76 36.25
CA CYS A 670 6.83 11.15 35.08
C CYS A 670 6.38 11.86 33.81
N PHE A 671 7.30 12.17 32.90
CA PHE A 671 6.87 12.59 31.56
C PHE A 671 6.29 11.39 30.78
N PRO A 672 5.30 11.61 29.90
CA PRO A 672 4.73 10.56 29.07
C PRO A 672 5.77 9.85 28.18
N PRO A 673 5.76 8.51 28.12
CA PRO A 673 6.65 7.72 27.26
C PRO A 673 6.54 8.09 25.78
N VAL A 674 7.67 8.09 25.07
CA VAL A 674 7.73 8.33 23.62
C VAL A 674 8.50 7.21 22.94
N ALA A 675 7.92 6.61 21.89
CA ALA A 675 8.63 5.65 21.03
C ALA A 675 8.85 6.21 19.62
N LEU A 676 10.03 5.93 19.06
CA LEU A 676 10.45 6.29 17.72
C LEU A 676 10.85 5.00 16.98
N ALA A 677 10.19 4.67 15.88
CA ALA A 677 10.57 3.55 15.03
C ALA A 677 11.02 4.06 13.67
N TRP A 678 12.02 3.43 13.06
CA TRP A 678 12.48 3.81 11.73
C TRP A 678 12.33 2.66 10.74
N ASP A 679 11.90 2.98 9.54
CA ASP A 679 11.78 2.07 8.41
C ASP A 679 12.39 2.69 7.14
N PRO A 680 13.17 1.93 6.34
CA PRO A 680 13.76 2.43 5.10
C PRO A 680 12.76 2.94 4.06
N THR A 681 11.52 2.42 4.05
CA THR A 681 10.53 2.76 3.02
C THR A 681 9.65 3.93 3.45
N SER A 682 9.24 3.95 4.71
CA SER A 682 8.26 4.89 5.27
C SER A 682 8.88 5.94 6.20
N GLY A 683 10.18 5.85 6.48
CA GLY A 683 10.89 6.82 7.30
C GLY A 683 10.66 6.64 8.81
N LEU A 684 10.66 7.76 9.53
CA LEU A 684 10.44 7.81 10.97
C LEU A 684 8.94 7.70 11.31
N HIS A 685 8.63 6.88 12.30
CA HIS A 685 7.34 6.71 12.94
C HIS A 685 7.45 7.14 14.40
N VAL A 686 6.50 7.96 14.85
CA VAL A 686 6.52 8.49 16.21
C VAL A 686 5.23 8.10 16.93
N PHE A 687 5.39 7.59 18.16
CA PHE A 687 4.31 7.18 19.05
C PHE A 687 4.44 7.98 20.36
N PRO A 688 3.86 9.18 20.43
CA PRO A 688 3.85 9.98 21.65
C PRO A 688 2.82 9.42 22.64
N ASN A 689 3.03 9.61 23.95
CA ASN A 689 2.11 9.18 25.00
C ASN A 689 1.84 7.65 24.99
N LEU A 690 2.90 6.85 24.84
CA LEU A 690 2.81 5.40 24.68
C LEU A 690 2.41 4.69 26.00
N TYR A 691 1.11 4.56 26.25
CA TYR A 691 0.57 3.81 27.39
C TYR A 691 0.03 2.42 26.99
N SER A 692 -0.66 2.35 25.86
CA SER A 692 -1.17 1.09 25.30
C SER A 692 -1.48 1.31 23.83
N GLU A 693 -0.47 1.18 22.98
CA GLU A 693 -0.63 1.34 21.54
C GLU A 693 -0.07 0.14 20.79
N THR A 694 -0.61 -0.09 19.60
CA THR A 694 -0.04 -1.07 18.68
C THR A 694 1.07 -0.40 17.88
N LEU A 695 2.31 -0.79 18.16
CA LEU A 695 3.49 -0.37 17.42
C LEU A 695 3.49 -1.03 16.05
N VAL A 696 3.55 -0.17 15.04
CA VAL A 696 3.29 -0.54 13.66
C VAL A 696 4.18 0.29 12.76
N VAL A 697 4.94 -0.32 11.86
CA VAL A 697 5.68 0.41 10.81
C VAL A 697 5.08 0.13 9.44
N ASP A 698 5.14 1.09 8.53
CA ASP A 698 4.65 0.90 7.17
C ASP A 698 5.68 0.26 6.23
N SER A 699 6.22 -0.89 6.66
CA SER A 699 7.20 -1.66 5.90
C SER A 699 6.53 -2.74 5.05
N SER A 700 7.21 -3.16 3.98
CA SER A 700 6.84 -4.33 3.17
C SER A 700 7.98 -5.36 3.20
N PRO A 701 8.21 -5.99 4.36
CA PRO A 701 9.28 -6.98 4.51
C PRO A 701 8.94 -8.24 3.70
N ALA A 702 9.96 -9.01 3.33
CA ALA A 702 9.77 -10.29 2.65
C ALA A 702 9.03 -10.21 1.29
N LEU A 703 9.19 -9.12 0.53
CA LEU A 703 8.89 -9.09 -0.90
C LEU A 703 10.15 -9.36 -1.72
N ARG A 704 9.98 -9.73 -2.99
CA ARG A 704 11.09 -9.98 -3.92
C ARG A 704 12.01 -8.77 -4.08
N THR A 705 11.46 -7.56 -3.98
CA THR A 705 12.16 -6.28 -4.16
C THR A 705 12.62 -5.64 -2.84
N SER A 706 12.42 -6.31 -1.70
CA SER A 706 12.78 -5.77 -0.39
C SER A 706 14.29 -5.86 -0.16
N THR A 707 14.93 -4.73 0.11
CA THR A 707 16.38 -4.60 0.40
C THR A 707 16.67 -4.17 1.83
N GLY A 708 15.68 -4.25 2.73
CA GLY A 708 15.74 -3.73 4.10
C GLY A 708 16.00 -4.81 5.16
N ALA A 709 16.29 -4.34 6.39
CA ALA A 709 16.49 -5.21 7.55
C ALA A 709 15.22 -6.04 7.85
N GLU A 710 15.39 -7.35 8.10
CA GLU A 710 14.32 -8.20 8.66
C GLU A 710 13.87 -7.69 10.04
N LYS A 711 14.75 -6.94 10.72
CA LYS A 711 14.57 -6.43 12.07
C LYS A 711 13.98 -5.03 12.06
N THR A 712 13.08 -4.75 12.99
CA THR A 712 12.61 -3.38 13.27
C THR A 712 13.13 -2.93 14.62
N THR A 713 13.74 -1.74 14.64
CA THR A 713 14.30 -1.15 15.85
C THR A 713 13.40 0.01 16.31
N VAL A 714 13.03 -0.01 17.58
CA VAL A 714 12.21 1.03 18.23
C VAL A 714 13.00 1.65 19.36
N PHE A 715 13.27 2.94 19.25
CA PHE A 715 13.92 3.74 20.29
C PHE A 715 12.87 4.30 21.25
N LEU A 716 12.93 3.90 22.51
CA LEU A 716 11.93 4.22 23.53
C LEU A 716 12.55 5.16 24.58
N LEU A 717 11.90 6.29 24.84
CA LEU A 717 12.28 7.28 25.85
C LEU A 717 11.36 7.16 27.06
N LEU A 718 11.93 6.83 28.23
CA LEU A 718 11.23 6.61 29.50
C LEU A 718 11.86 7.44 30.62
N ASP A 719 11.05 7.93 31.55
CA ASP A 719 11.56 8.72 32.68
C ASP A 719 12.24 7.81 33.74
N PRO A 720 13.56 7.94 34.00
CA PRO A 720 14.29 7.08 34.93
C PRO A 720 13.83 7.19 36.39
N HIS A 721 13.08 8.23 36.76
CA HIS A 721 12.54 8.39 38.12
C HIS A 721 11.33 7.49 38.38
N CYS A 722 10.85 6.78 37.36
CA CYS A 722 9.62 6.01 37.42
C CYS A 722 9.88 4.54 37.11
N ALA A 723 9.14 3.66 37.78
CA ALA A 723 9.11 2.24 37.47
C ALA A 723 7.98 1.97 36.49
N TYR A 724 8.21 1.08 35.53
CA TYR A 724 7.23 0.72 34.51
C TYR A 724 7.06 -0.79 34.40
N LYS A 725 5.81 -1.21 34.21
CA LYS A 725 5.45 -2.55 33.77
C LYS A 725 5.15 -2.48 32.27
N ALA A 726 6.04 -3.06 31.46
CA ALA A 726 5.87 -3.19 30.02
C ALA A 726 5.28 -4.57 29.70
N SER A 727 4.20 -4.61 28.93
CA SER A 727 3.56 -5.83 28.46
C SER A 727 3.52 -5.83 26.94
N ILE A 728 3.89 -6.97 26.35
CA ILE A 728 4.06 -7.11 24.90
C ILE A 728 3.18 -8.25 24.40
N ALA A 729 2.38 -7.97 23.38
CA ALA A 729 1.52 -8.96 22.73
C ALA A 729 1.43 -8.72 21.22
N VAL A 730 1.45 -9.78 20.42
CA VAL A 730 1.20 -9.68 18.98
C VAL A 730 -0.29 -9.45 18.72
N SER A 731 -0.62 -8.40 17.96
CA SER A 731 -2.01 -8.13 17.55
C SER A 731 -2.38 -9.01 16.35
N VAL A 732 -3.04 -10.14 16.62
CA VAL A 732 -3.42 -11.12 15.57
C VAL A 732 -4.32 -10.51 14.51
N THR A 733 -5.29 -9.68 14.89
CA THR A 733 -6.22 -9.05 13.94
C THR A 733 -5.52 -8.01 13.07
N SER A 734 -4.60 -7.23 13.64
CA SER A 734 -3.78 -6.26 12.89
C SER A 734 -2.76 -6.95 11.99
N ALA A 735 -2.18 -8.07 12.44
CA ALA A 735 -1.29 -8.88 11.62
C ALA A 735 -2.04 -9.51 10.44
N ALA A 736 -3.22 -10.08 10.67
CA ALA A 736 -4.05 -10.68 9.64
C ALA A 736 -4.51 -9.66 8.58
N SER A 737 -4.98 -8.48 8.99
CA SER A 737 -5.39 -7.43 8.06
C SER A 737 -4.22 -6.95 7.20
N ARG A 738 -3.06 -6.70 7.82
CA ARG A 738 -1.85 -6.26 7.11
C ARG A 738 -1.28 -7.32 6.17
N PHE A 739 -1.25 -8.57 6.61
CA PHE A 739 -0.81 -9.68 5.77
C PHE A 739 -1.66 -9.76 4.51
N TRP A 740 -2.99 -9.67 4.65
CA TRP A 740 -3.89 -9.65 3.49
C TRP A 740 -3.64 -8.46 2.58
N LEU A 741 -3.51 -7.23 3.12
CA LEU A 741 -3.24 -6.04 2.31
C LEU A 741 -1.91 -6.13 1.55
N LEU A 742 -0.85 -6.66 2.18
CA LEU A 742 0.47 -6.77 1.57
C LEU A 742 0.55 -7.85 0.50
N TYR A 743 -0.12 -8.99 0.71
CA TYR A 743 0.07 -10.19 -0.12
C TYR A 743 -1.16 -10.59 -0.95
N PHE A 744 -2.25 -9.82 -0.94
CA PHE A 744 -3.45 -10.09 -1.76
C PHE A 744 -3.12 -10.33 -3.24
N SER A 745 -2.32 -9.45 -3.85
CA SER A 745 -1.92 -9.56 -5.26
C SER A 745 -1.08 -10.82 -5.54
N GLN A 746 -0.24 -11.22 -4.58
CA GLN A 746 0.54 -12.44 -4.66
C GLN A 746 -0.34 -13.69 -4.55
N ILE A 747 -1.25 -13.71 -3.57
CA ILE A 747 -2.21 -14.79 -3.35
C ILE A 747 -3.10 -14.96 -4.59
N ALA A 748 -3.55 -13.88 -5.21
CA ALA A 748 -4.34 -13.91 -6.45
C ALA A 748 -3.59 -14.61 -7.60
N GLY A 749 -2.32 -14.27 -7.83
CA GLY A 749 -1.47 -14.95 -8.82
C GLY A 749 -1.25 -16.43 -8.50
N PHE A 750 -1.07 -16.76 -7.21
CA PHE A 750 -0.92 -18.14 -6.76
C PHE A 750 -2.20 -18.97 -6.91
N CYS A 751 -3.40 -18.39 -6.71
CA CYS A 751 -4.66 -19.10 -6.96
C CYS A 751 -4.73 -19.63 -8.40
N VAL A 752 -4.32 -18.82 -9.38
CA VAL A 752 -4.26 -19.24 -10.79
C VAL A 752 -3.18 -20.31 -11.02
N ALA A 753 -1.98 -20.13 -10.45
CA ALA A 753 -0.90 -21.11 -10.55
C ALA A 753 -1.31 -22.49 -10.01
N VAL A 754 -1.99 -22.50 -8.85
CA VAL A 754 -2.50 -23.69 -8.19
C VAL A 754 -3.52 -24.43 -9.06
N VAL A 755 -4.45 -23.70 -9.69
CA VAL A 755 -5.41 -24.30 -10.63
C VAL A 755 -4.69 -24.88 -11.86
N PHE A 756 -3.68 -24.18 -12.42
CA PHE A 756 -2.90 -24.72 -13.53
C PHE A 756 -2.15 -26.02 -13.16
N PHE A 757 -1.55 -26.11 -11.97
CA PHE A 757 -0.93 -27.35 -11.51
C PHE A 757 -1.95 -28.49 -11.32
N ALA A 758 -3.20 -28.18 -10.98
CA ALA A 758 -4.25 -29.17 -10.90
C ALA A 758 -4.74 -29.61 -12.29
N LEU A 759 -4.91 -28.68 -13.23
CA LEU A 759 -5.26 -28.95 -14.63
C LEU A 759 -4.18 -29.79 -15.34
N MET A 760 -2.90 -29.55 -15.05
CA MET A 760 -1.79 -30.38 -15.51
C MET A 760 -2.00 -31.87 -15.17
N ARG A 761 -2.47 -32.17 -13.95
CA ARG A 761 -2.77 -33.57 -13.55
C ARG A 761 -3.99 -34.12 -14.26
N GLN A 762 -5.06 -33.34 -14.40
CA GLN A 762 -6.25 -33.74 -15.15
C GLN A 762 -5.93 -34.05 -16.62
N ALA A 763 -4.98 -33.32 -17.22
CA ALA A 763 -4.50 -33.56 -18.58
C ALA A 763 -3.65 -34.84 -18.73
N HIS A 764 -3.08 -35.34 -17.64
CA HIS A 764 -2.18 -36.51 -17.66
C HIS A 764 -2.87 -37.82 -17.27
N ALA A 765 -3.79 -37.79 -16.31
CA ALA A 765 -4.41 -38.97 -15.71
C ALA A 765 -5.67 -39.45 -16.45
N ARG A 766 -5.86 -40.77 -16.52
CA ARG A 766 -7.08 -41.45 -16.97
C ARG A 766 -7.41 -42.58 -15.97
N PRO A 767 -8.63 -42.67 -15.40
CA PRO A 767 -9.77 -41.75 -15.51
C PRO A 767 -9.45 -40.34 -14.97
N ILE A 768 -10.20 -39.33 -15.42
CA ILE A 768 -9.91 -37.93 -15.06
C ILE A 768 -10.27 -37.71 -13.57
N PRO A 769 -9.31 -37.33 -12.70
CA PRO A 769 -9.64 -37.03 -11.32
C PRO A 769 -10.44 -35.73 -11.22
N SER A 770 -11.33 -35.64 -10.23
CA SER A 770 -11.93 -34.35 -9.82
C SER A 770 -10.85 -33.31 -9.54
N ILE A 771 -11.12 -32.03 -9.83
CA ILE A 771 -10.18 -30.93 -9.56
C ILE A 771 -9.72 -30.89 -8.09
N LEU A 772 -10.62 -31.21 -7.14
CA LEU A 772 -10.31 -31.33 -5.72
C LEU A 772 -9.23 -32.39 -5.45
N LYS A 773 -9.42 -33.62 -5.93
CA LYS A 773 -8.41 -34.69 -5.79
C LYS A 773 -7.08 -34.37 -6.49
N ALA A 774 -7.12 -33.71 -7.65
CA ALA A 774 -5.91 -33.28 -8.34
C ALA A 774 -5.11 -32.27 -7.50
N LEU A 775 -5.81 -31.31 -6.90
CA LEU A 775 -5.26 -30.30 -6.00
C LEU A 775 -4.70 -30.92 -4.71
N GLU A 776 -5.46 -31.79 -4.04
CA GLU A 776 -4.99 -32.50 -2.83
C GLU A 776 -3.78 -33.39 -3.09
N SER A 777 -3.69 -33.94 -4.31
CA SER A 777 -2.51 -34.69 -4.73
C SER A 777 -1.28 -33.79 -4.80
N ASN A 778 -1.43 -32.52 -5.22
CA ASN A 778 -0.35 -31.52 -5.21
C ASN A 778 0.09 -31.12 -3.79
N LEU A 779 -0.81 -31.22 -2.81
CA LEU A 779 -0.55 -30.88 -1.40
C LEU A 779 0.11 -32.02 -0.59
N ARG A 780 0.44 -33.17 -1.18
CA ARG A 780 1.12 -34.25 -0.45
C ARG A 780 2.58 -33.88 -0.16
N MET A 781 2.92 -33.90 1.12
CA MET A 781 4.29 -33.73 1.64
C MET A 781 5.00 -35.10 1.73
N PRO A 782 6.30 -35.20 1.41
CA PRO A 782 7.16 -34.15 0.83
C PRO A 782 6.94 -33.95 -0.67
N PHE A 783 6.60 -35.02 -1.40
CA PHE A 783 6.33 -34.99 -2.83
C PHE A 783 4.85 -35.20 -3.10
N PRO A 784 4.25 -34.39 -4.00
CA PRO A 784 4.85 -33.46 -4.96
C PRO A 784 4.93 -31.99 -4.48
N PHE A 785 4.56 -31.68 -3.24
CA PHE A 785 4.46 -30.29 -2.75
C PHE A 785 5.78 -29.51 -2.87
N LEU A 786 6.89 -30.09 -2.41
CA LEU A 786 8.19 -29.40 -2.37
C LEU A 786 8.65 -28.90 -3.74
N PRO A 787 8.63 -29.70 -4.84
CA PRO A 787 8.95 -29.20 -6.17
C PRO A 787 8.11 -28.01 -6.64
N PHE A 788 6.79 -28.01 -6.39
CA PHE A 788 5.91 -26.92 -6.86
C PHE A 788 6.20 -25.59 -6.17
N VAL A 789 6.75 -25.62 -4.97
CA VAL A 789 7.16 -24.42 -4.22
C VAL A 789 8.61 -24.06 -4.51
N ALA A 790 9.53 -25.03 -4.46
CA ALA A 790 10.97 -24.81 -4.55
C ALA A 790 11.42 -24.40 -5.97
N VAL A 791 10.89 -25.02 -7.03
CA VAL A 791 11.34 -24.75 -8.40
C VAL A 791 11.09 -23.30 -8.82
N PRO A 792 9.89 -22.71 -8.63
CA PRO A 792 9.67 -21.29 -8.94
C PRO A 792 10.56 -20.35 -8.12
N ILE A 793 10.82 -20.67 -6.85
CA ILE A 793 11.69 -19.87 -5.97
C ILE A 793 13.12 -19.88 -6.50
N LEU A 794 13.67 -21.06 -6.80
CA LEU A 794 15.02 -21.21 -7.36
C LEU A 794 15.16 -20.48 -8.69
N LEU A 795 14.14 -20.59 -9.55
CA LEU A 795 14.10 -19.90 -10.83
C LEU A 795 14.07 -18.37 -10.65
N SER A 796 13.29 -17.86 -9.69
CA SER A 796 13.27 -16.43 -9.37
C SER A 796 14.62 -15.93 -8.86
N LEU A 797 15.28 -16.68 -7.98
CA LEU A 797 16.61 -16.33 -7.46
C LEU A 797 17.66 -16.34 -8.57
N PHE A 798 17.58 -17.32 -9.48
CA PHE A 798 18.42 -17.37 -10.67
C PHE A 798 18.21 -16.16 -11.59
N PHE A 799 16.97 -15.72 -11.82
CA PHE A 799 16.70 -14.50 -12.59
C PHE A 799 17.20 -13.23 -11.87
N SER A 800 17.05 -13.13 -10.54
CA SER A 800 17.61 -12.01 -9.78
C SER A 800 19.13 -11.94 -9.90
N PHE A 801 19.81 -13.10 -9.90
CA PHE A 801 21.24 -13.21 -10.17
C PHE A 801 21.61 -12.70 -11.57
N LEU A 802 20.89 -13.14 -12.62
CA LEU A 802 21.14 -12.71 -13.99
C LEU A 802 20.98 -11.19 -14.20
N VAL A 803 20.02 -10.57 -13.50
CA VAL A 803 19.70 -9.14 -13.65
C VAL A 803 20.45 -8.28 -12.61
N SER A 804 21.36 -8.88 -11.82
CA SER A 804 22.11 -8.19 -10.75
C SER A 804 21.21 -7.43 -9.77
N GLN A 805 20.03 -7.99 -9.48
CA GLN A 805 19.12 -7.44 -8.47
C GLN A 805 19.50 -7.94 -7.07
N PRO A 806 19.33 -7.13 -6.03
CA PRO A 806 19.61 -7.54 -4.66
C PRO A 806 18.71 -8.72 -4.27
N PHE A 807 19.29 -9.68 -3.54
CA PHE A 807 18.56 -10.84 -3.05
C PHE A 807 17.64 -10.45 -1.89
N PRO A 808 16.40 -10.96 -1.85
CA PRO A 808 15.53 -10.76 -0.71
C PRO A 808 16.04 -11.55 0.51
N PRO A 809 15.62 -11.18 1.73
CA PRO A 809 15.90 -11.94 2.94
C PRO A 809 15.36 -13.38 2.82
N PHE A 810 16.26 -14.36 2.63
CA PHE A 810 15.90 -15.71 2.17
C PHE A 810 14.93 -16.42 3.12
N SER A 811 15.14 -16.29 4.43
CA SER A 811 14.36 -17.00 5.45
C SER A 811 12.92 -16.49 5.50
N SER A 812 12.72 -15.19 5.74
CA SER A 812 11.39 -14.59 5.82
C SER A 812 10.66 -14.65 4.49
N PHE A 813 11.37 -14.43 3.38
CA PHE A 813 10.78 -14.50 2.03
C PHE A 813 10.22 -15.90 1.76
N THR A 814 11.00 -16.95 2.00
CA THR A 814 10.56 -18.33 1.74
C THR A 814 9.37 -18.72 2.63
N ILE A 815 9.38 -18.35 3.92
CA ILE A 815 8.28 -18.64 4.85
C ILE A 815 6.98 -17.96 4.38
N VAL A 816 7.03 -16.66 4.07
CA VAL A 816 5.87 -15.90 3.59
C VAL A 816 5.33 -16.48 2.28
N LEU A 817 6.20 -16.84 1.34
CA LEU A 817 5.79 -17.48 0.09
C LEU A 817 5.03 -18.79 0.32
N ILE A 818 5.52 -19.64 1.23
CA ILE A 818 4.86 -20.89 1.60
C ILE A 818 3.48 -20.60 2.20
N ILE A 819 3.38 -19.62 3.10
CA ILE A 819 2.08 -19.21 3.69
C ILE A 819 1.12 -18.73 2.60
N CYS A 820 1.55 -17.82 1.72
CA CYS A 820 0.75 -17.32 0.60
C CYS A 820 0.28 -18.46 -0.32
N TYR A 821 1.16 -19.42 -0.62
CA TYR A 821 0.82 -20.57 -1.46
C TYR A 821 -0.19 -21.50 -0.77
N LEU A 822 -0.07 -21.74 0.54
CA LEU A 822 -1.03 -22.53 1.31
C LEU A 822 -2.40 -21.84 1.39
N LEU A 823 -2.43 -20.52 1.60
CA LEU A 823 -3.65 -19.72 1.58
C LEU A 823 -4.33 -19.77 0.21
N ALA A 824 -3.57 -19.61 -0.88
CA ALA A 824 -4.08 -19.76 -2.23
C ALA A 824 -4.71 -21.13 -2.48
N ASN A 825 -4.06 -22.21 -2.02
CA ASN A 825 -4.65 -23.56 -2.08
C ASN A 825 -5.97 -23.64 -1.30
N GLY A 826 -6.03 -23.12 -0.07
CA GLY A 826 -7.26 -23.16 0.72
C GLY A 826 -8.39 -22.31 0.12
N ILE A 827 -8.09 -21.15 -0.47
CA ILE A 827 -9.05 -20.32 -1.22
C ILE A 827 -9.60 -21.10 -2.43
N VAL A 828 -8.72 -21.74 -3.20
CA VAL A 828 -9.12 -22.54 -4.36
C VAL A 828 -9.94 -23.77 -3.95
N ILE A 829 -9.58 -24.46 -2.85
CA ILE A 829 -10.40 -25.55 -2.29
C ILE A 829 -11.79 -25.04 -1.91
N LEU A 830 -11.87 -23.91 -1.20
CA LEU A 830 -13.16 -23.31 -0.82
C LEU A 830 -14.00 -22.99 -2.06
N LEU A 831 -13.41 -22.37 -3.09
CA LEU A 831 -14.07 -22.08 -4.37
C LEU A 831 -14.57 -23.35 -5.07
N ILE A 832 -13.76 -24.41 -5.07
CA ILE A 832 -14.11 -25.74 -5.63
C ILE A 832 -15.30 -26.34 -4.86
N LEU A 833 -15.27 -26.34 -3.54
CA LEU A 833 -16.34 -26.91 -2.70
C LEU A 833 -17.66 -26.15 -2.88
N VAL A 834 -17.62 -24.82 -2.87
CA VAL A 834 -18.79 -23.96 -3.09
C VAL A 834 -19.37 -24.19 -4.49
N SER A 835 -18.54 -24.15 -5.53
CA SER A 835 -19.02 -24.37 -6.90
C SER A 835 -19.57 -25.79 -7.11
N GLN A 836 -18.93 -26.83 -6.56
CA GLN A 836 -19.46 -28.19 -6.60
C GLN A 836 -20.82 -28.29 -5.91
N LEU A 837 -20.95 -27.71 -4.71
CA LEU A 837 -22.20 -27.73 -3.95
C LEU A 837 -23.34 -27.13 -4.77
N VAL A 838 -23.11 -25.97 -5.40
CA VAL A 838 -24.08 -25.30 -6.26
C VAL A 838 -24.54 -26.22 -7.40
N PHE A 839 -23.61 -26.89 -8.11
CA PHE A 839 -23.99 -27.79 -9.20
C PHE A 839 -24.72 -29.06 -8.72
N TYR A 840 -24.27 -29.68 -7.63
CA TYR A 840 -24.94 -30.87 -7.08
C TYR A 840 -26.37 -30.57 -6.61
N VAL A 841 -26.56 -29.46 -5.88
CA VAL A 841 -27.89 -29.00 -5.44
C VAL A 841 -28.77 -28.68 -6.64
N ALA A 842 -28.26 -27.92 -7.62
CA ALA A 842 -29.00 -27.57 -8.83
C ALA A 842 -29.40 -28.81 -9.66
N ALA A 843 -28.50 -29.76 -9.86
CA ALA A 843 -28.78 -30.99 -10.60
C ALA A 843 -29.79 -31.87 -9.87
N TYR A 844 -29.64 -32.05 -8.55
CA TYR A 844 -30.57 -32.85 -7.77
C TYR A 844 -31.97 -32.21 -7.72
N LEU A 845 -32.04 -30.90 -7.48
CA LEU A 845 -33.31 -30.15 -7.50
C LEU A 845 -33.99 -30.25 -8.87
N HIS A 846 -33.23 -30.13 -9.96
CA HIS A 846 -33.77 -30.26 -11.32
C HIS A 846 -34.32 -31.67 -11.60
N VAL A 847 -33.59 -32.72 -11.21
CA VAL A 847 -34.06 -34.12 -11.34
C VAL A 847 -35.30 -34.34 -10.47
N PHE A 848 -35.30 -33.87 -9.23
CA PHE A 848 -36.42 -33.99 -8.30
C PHE A 848 -37.70 -33.31 -8.82
N ILE A 849 -37.58 -32.05 -9.27
CA ILE A 849 -38.68 -31.29 -9.87
C ILE A 849 -39.22 -32.02 -11.11
N LYS A 850 -38.34 -32.49 -12.00
CA LYS A 850 -38.73 -33.22 -13.21
C LYS A 850 -39.46 -34.53 -12.88
N THR A 851 -38.95 -35.31 -11.92
CA THR A 851 -39.57 -36.58 -11.50
C THR A 851 -40.93 -36.35 -10.82
N ARG A 852 -41.10 -35.26 -10.05
CA ARG A 852 -42.38 -34.90 -9.42
C ARG A 852 -43.42 -34.35 -10.40
N LEU A 853 -43.01 -33.52 -11.37
CA LEU A 853 -43.90 -33.00 -12.42
C LEU A 853 -44.37 -34.11 -13.37
N VAL A 854 -43.49 -35.05 -13.73
CA VAL A 854 -43.88 -36.21 -14.57
C VAL A 854 -44.87 -37.12 -13.85
N ASN A 855 -44.81 -37.22 -12.52
CA ASN A 855 -45.76 -38.03 -11.75
C ASN A 855 -47.11 -37.33 -11.47
N SER A 856 -47.26 -36.04 -11.78
CA SER A 856 -48.49 -35.26 -11.50
C SER A 856 -49.32 -34.94 -12.75
N THR A 857 -48.84 -35.21 -13.96
CA THR A 857 -49.55 -34.95 -15.21
C THR A 857 -49.69 -36.23 -16.04
N PHE A 858 -50.91 -36.72 -16.19
CA PHE A 858 -51.29 -37.90 -16.99
C PHE A 858 -51.26 -37.57 -18.50
N LEU A 859 -50.10 -37.16 -19.03
CA LEU A 859 -49.88 -36.95 -20.47
C LEU A 859 -48.52 -37.50 -20.85
N VAL A 860 -48.55 -38.69 -21.46
CA VAL A 860 -47.42 -39.36 -22.09
C VAL A 860 -46.98 -38.52 -23.29
N VAL A 861 -45.91 -37.74 -23.13
CA VAL A 861 -45.09 -37.28 -24.25
C VAL A 861 -43.67 -37.83 -24.05
N PRO A 862 -43.20 -38.76 -24.90
CA PRO A 862 -41.82 -39.21 -24.87
C PRO A 862 -40.95 -38.13 -25.50
N SER A 863 -40.18 -37.39 -24.70
CA SER A 863 -39.03 -36.63 -25.18
C SER A 863 -37.75 -37.14 -24.50
N PRO A 864 -36.69 -37.54 -25.23
CA PRO A 864 -35.62 -38.35 -24.64
C PRO A 864 -34.56 -37.56 -23.86
N GLU A 865 -34.64 -36.24 -23.74
CA GLU A 865 -33.46 -35.45 -23.34
C GLU A 865 -33.73 -34.44 -22.22
N CYS A 866 -32.75 -34.30 -21.31
CA CYS A 866 -32.70 -33.22 -20.33
C CYS A 866 -32.22 -31.93 -21.03
N GLN A 867 -32.96 -31.44 -22.05
CA GLN A 867 -32.58 -30.23 -22.76
C GLN A 867 -33.01 -28.97 -22.00
N VAL A 868 -32.23 -28.57 -20.99
CA VAL A 868 -32.11 -27.15 -20.59
C VAL A 868 -31.68 -26.30 -21.79
N ALA A 869 -31.10 -26.91 -22.83
CA ALA A 869 -30.86 -26.33 -24.15
C ALA A 869 -32.11 -25.73 -24.83
N THR A 870 -33.34 -26.16 -24.50
CA THR A 870 -34.57 -25.55 -25.05
C THR A 870 -35.02 -24.30 -24.31
N MET A 871 -34.80 -24.22 -23.00
CA MET A 871 -35.08 -23.03 -22.18
C MET A 871 -33.99 -21.98 -22.40
N GLY A 872 -32.73 -22.42 -22.52
CA GLY A 872 -31.62 -21.66 -23.09
C GLY A 872 -31.96 -21.16 -24.49
N ARG A 873 -32.42 -22.01 -25.43
CA ARG A 873 -32.88 -21.56 -26.77
C ARG A 873 -34.02 -20.54 -26.73
N LYS A 874 -34.98 -20.66 -25.81
CA LYS A 874 -36.12 -19.72 -25.71
C LYS A 874 -35.72 -18.38 -25.09
N LEU A 875 -34.92 -18.39 -24.01
CA LEU A 875 -34.31 -17.20 -23.43
C LEU A 875 -33.32 -16.54 -24.41
N TRP A 876 -32.63 -17.35 -25.21
CA TRP A 876 -31.70 -16.91 -26.25
C TRP A 876 -32.40 -16.34 -27.48
N LEU A 877 -33.53 -16.91 -27.90
CA LEU A 877 -34.38 -16.34 -28.95
C LEU A 877 -34.97 -14.99 -28.50
N PHE A 878 -35.30 -14.86 -27.21
CA PHE A 878 -35.72 -13.60 -26.60
C PHE A 878 -34.61 -12.55 -26.59
N VAL A 879 -33.38 -12.92 -26.18
CA VAL A 879 -32.20 -12.02 -26.23
C VAL A 879 -31.77 -11.71 -27.67
N SER A 880 -31.89 -12.67 -28.58
CA SER A 880 -31.62 -12.46 -30.02
C SER A 880 -32.63 -11.50 -30.63
N SER A 881 -33.89 -11.52 -30.20
CA SER A 881 -34.93 -10.58 -30.63
C SER A 881 -34.68 -9.14 -30.19
N LEU A 882 -33.86 -8.91 -29.15
CA LEU A 882 -33.47 -7.58 -28.65
C LEU A 882 -32.26 -6.98 -29.38
N VAL A 883 -31.51 -7.79 -30.15
CA VAL A 883 -30.35 -7.37 -30.96
C VAL A 883 -30.70 -7.34 -32.46
N TYR A 884 -31.99 -7.54 -32.78
CA TYR A 884 -32.48 -7.79 -34.13
C TYR A 884 -32.80 -6.47 -34.84
N GLU A 885 -31.87 -5.94 -35.64
CA GLU A 885 -32.20 -5.01 -36.75
C GLU A 885 -31.14 -4.88 -37.87
N SER A 886 -30.00 -5.62 -37.91
CA SER A 886 -28.95 -5.24 -38.91
C SER A 886 -28.11 -6.29 -39.65
N PHE A 887 -28.32 -7.62 -39.60
CA PHE A 887 -27.52 -8.54 -40.44
C PHE A 887 -28.27 -9.82 -40.87
N PHE A 888 -28.79 -9.85 -42.11
CA PHE A 888 -29.63 -10.96 -42.60
C PHE A 888 -28.85 -12.13 -43.24
N GLU A 889 -27.62 -11.91 -43.73
CA GLU A 889 -26.92 -12.95 -44.54
C GLU A 889 -26.05 -13.92 -43.70
N VAL A 890 -25.64 -13.50 -42.50
CA VAL A 890 -24.81 -14.29 -41.59
C VAL A 890 -25.62 -15.39 -40.86
N VAL A 891 -26.95 -15.28 -40.85
CA VAL A 891 -27.88 -16.12 -40.07
C VAL A 891 -28.04 -17.55 -40.62
N ARG A 892 -27.88 -17.78 -41.93
CA ARG A 892 -27.96 -19.15 -42.50
C ARG A 892 -26.79 -20.03 -42.07
N ILE A 893 -25.61 -19.47 -41.87
CA ILE A 893 -24.41 -20.18 -41.44
C ILE A 893 -24.46 -20.47 -39.93
N LEU A 894 -24.98 -19.54 -39.12
CA LEU A 894 -25.13 -19.72 -37.67
C LEU A 894 -26.15 -20.80 -37.26
N ARG A 895 -27.14 -21.13 -38.11
CA ARG A 895 -28.09 -22.22 -37.85
C ARG A 895 -27.47 -23.63 -37.88
N ALA A 896 -26.30 -23.80 -38.49
CA ALA A 896 -25.67 -25.11 -38.68
C ALA A 896 -24.87 -25.60 -37.46
N ASN A 897 -24.43 -24.71 -36.56
CA ASN A 897 -23.64 -25.06 -35.37
C ASN A 897 -24.09 -24.29 -34.12
N PRO A 898 -24.69 -24.95 -33.10
CA PRO A 898 -25.26 -24.27 -31.92
C PRO A 898 -24.22 -23.59 -31.01
N LEU A 899 -22.92 -23.85 -31.24
CA LEU A 899 -21.81 -23.23 -30.50
C LEU A 899 -21.38 -21.88 -31.08
N PHE A 900 -21.71 -21.55 -32.34
CA PHE A 900 -21.16 -20.35 -32.97
C PHE A 900 -21.82 -19.05 -32.46
N VAL A 901 -23.14 -19.08 -32.22
CA VAL A 901 -23.92 -17.94 -31.72
C VAL A 901 -23.41 -17.40 -30.36
N PRO A 902 -23.21 -18.23 -29.30
CA PRO A 902 -22.67 -17.74 -28.03
C PRO A 902 -21.26 -17.18 -28.13
N ILE A 903 -20.45 -17.71 -29.03
CA ILE A 903 -19.07 -17.26 -29.25
C ILE A 903 -19.07 -15.89 -29.88
N SER A 904 -19.84 -15.71 -30.95
CA SER A 904 -19.98 -14.40 -31.60
C SER A 904 -20.53 -13.36 -30.63
N ALA A 905 -21.55 -13.70 -29.83
CA ALA A 905 -22.08 -12.79 -28.80
C ALA A 905 -21.04 -12.43 -27.73
N ALA A 906 -20.29 -13.42 -27.22
CA ALA A 906 -19.23 -13.20 -26.23
C ALA A 906 -18.11 -12.30 -26.78
N ILE A 907 -17.67 -12.52 -28.02
CA ILE A 907 -16.65 -11.70 -28.68
C ILE A 907 -17.15 -10.26 -28.87
N VAL A 908 -18.38 -10.08 -29.37
CA VAL A 908 -18.98 -8.75 -29.56
C VAL A 908 -19.07 -7.99 -28.24
N LEU A 909 -19.56 -8.62 -27.17
CA LEU A 909 -19.63 -7.99 -25.85
C LEU A 909 -18.23 -7.65 -25.31
N SER A 910 -17.24 -8.54 -25.47
CA SER A 910 -15.87 -8.27 -25.02
C SER A 910 -15.17 -7.15 -25.79
N MET A 911 -15.50 -6.95 -27.07
CA MET A 911 -14.89 -5.92 -27.91
C MET A 911 -15.56 -4.56 -27.76
N PHE A 912 -16.89 -4.53 -27.73
CA PHE A 912 -17.64 -3.28 -27.87
C PHE A 912 -18.31 -2.81 -26.58
N VAL A 913 -18.46 -3.68 -25.58
CA VAL A 913 -19.14 -3.34 -24.32
C VAL A 913 -18.18 -3.41 -23.15
N HIS A 914 -17.82 -4.61 -22.69
CA HIS A 914 -16.84 -4.81 -21.63
C HIS A 914 -16.29 -6.26 -21.64
N PRO A 915 -14.97 -6.47 -21.46
CA PRO A 915 -14.36 -7.80 -21.52
C PRO A 915 -14.98 -8.83 -20.55
N ALA A 916 -15.30 -8.42 -19.32
CA ALA A 916 -15.95 -9.28 -18.33
C ALA A 916 -17.30 -9.86 -18.76
N LEU A 917 -18.09 -9.13 -19.57
CA LEU A 917 -19.41 -9.60 -20.03
C LEU A 917 -19.29 -10.79 -20.99
N GLY A 918 -18.30 -10.78 -21.89
CA GLY A 918 -18.01 -11.95 -22.72
C GLY A 918 -17.50 -13.14 -21.90
N LEU A 919 -16.70 -12.90 -20.84
CA LEU A 919 -16.30 -13.95 -19.91
C LEU A 919 -17.50 -14.53 -19.12
N PHE A 920 -18.49 -13.72 -18.74
CA PHE A 920 -19.73 -14.23 -18.12
C PHE A 920 -20.50 -15.18 -19.05
N ILE A 921 -20.55 -14.90 -20.36
CA ILE A 921 -21.13 -15.84 -21.32
C ILE A 921 -20.35 -17.16 -21.34
N LEU A 922 -19.02 -17.10 -21.32
CA LEU A 922 -18.17 -18.28 -21.23
C LEU A 922 -18.42 -19.08 -19.93
N LEU A 923 -18.56 -18.40 -18.79
CA LEU A 923 -18.90 -19.03 -17.51
C LEU A 923 -20.26 -19.71 -17.55
N LEU A 924 -21.27 -19.04 -18.10
CA LEU A 924 -22.60 -19.61 -18.27
C LEU A 924 -22.57 -20.85 -19.17
N TYR A 925 -21.79 -20.82 -20.25
CA TYR A 925 -21.57 -21.98 -21.11
C TYR A 925 -20.97 -23.16 -20.33
N HIS A 926 -19.90 -22.94 -19.57
CA HIS A 926 -19.29 -23.97 -18.72
C HIS A 926 -20.27 -24.51 -17.67
N ALA A 927 -21.05 -23.63 -17.03
CA ALA A 927 -22.03 -23.99 -16.02
C ALA A 927 -23.15 -24.88 -16.59
N LEU A 928 -23.66 -24.53 -17.78
CA LEU A 928 -24.68 -25.32 -18.48
C LEU A 928 -24.15 -26.71 -18.88
N CYS A 929 -22.90 -26.80 -19.35
CA CYS A 929 -22.26 -28.09 -19.64
C CYS A 929 -22.08 -28.95 -18.38
N CYS A 930 -21.62 -28.35 -17.28
CA CYS A 930 -21.46 -29.06 -16.01
C CYS A 930 -22.81 -29.59 -15.50
N HIS A 931 -23.84 -28.73 -15.52
CA HIS A 931 -25.20 -29.09 -15.11
C HIS A 931 -25.79 -30.22 -15.96
N SER A 932 -25.63 -30.16 -17.28
CA SER A 932 -26.11 -31.19 -18.21
C SER A 932 -25.46 -32.56 -17.94
N SER A 933 -24.14 -32.59 -17.79
CA SER A 933 -23.40 -33.83 -17.47
C SER A 933 -23.85 -34.43 -16.14
N LEU A 934 -23.99 -33.59 -15.11
CA LEU A 934 -24.38 -34.04 -13.78
C LEU A 934 -25.85 -34.51 -13.71
N CYS A 935 -26.76 -33.85 -14.45
CA CYS A 935 -28.14 -34.31 -14.61
C CYS A 935 -28.22 -35.68 -15.29
N ASN A 936 -27.42 -35.90 -16.35
CA ASN A 936 -27.36 -37.19 -17.04
C ASN A 936 -26.80 -38.30 -16.14
N HIS A 937 -25.77 -37.97 -15.36
CA HIS A 937 -25.23 -38.87 -14.34
C HIS A 937 -26.28 -39.22 -13.27
N ALA A 938 -26.96 -38.22 -12.69
CA ALA A 938 -27.98 -38.40 -11.66
C ALA A 938 -29.19 -39.20 -12.16
N ARG A 939 -29.70 -38.91 -13.36
CA ARG A 939 -30.81 -39.63 -13.98
C ARG A 939 -30.48 -41.09 -14.24
N LYS A 940 -29.27 -41.36 -14.75
CA LYS A 940 -28.84 -42.74 -15.03
C LYS A 940 -28.63 -43.54 -13.75
N LYS A 941 -28.09 -42.91 -12.70
CA LYS A 941 -27.97 -43.50 -11.37
C LYS A 941 -29.36 -43.81 -10.75
N GLU A 942 -30.33 -42.90 -10.87
CA GLU A 942 -31.71 -43.14 -10.41
C GLU A 942 -32.40 -44.28 -11.19
N SER A 943 -32.14 -44.37 -12.51
CA SER A 943 -32.60 -45.48 -13.35
C SER A 943 -31.99 -46.81 -12.93
N ASP A 944 -30.69 -46.86 -12.64
CA ASP A 944 -30.01 -48.08 -12.18
C ASP A 944 -30.55 -48.53 -10.80
N TYR A 945 -30.82 -47.59 -9.87
CA TYR A 945 -31.47 -47.88 -8.58
C TYR A 945 -32.90 -48.41 -8.72
N LYS A 946 -33.72 -47.83 -9.62
CA LYS A 946 -35.08 -48.33 -9.91
C LYS A 946 -35.06 -49.71 -10.56
N THR A 947 -34.02 -49.99 -11.36
CA THR A 947 -33.83 -51.29 -12.00
C THR A 947 -33.40 -52.34 -10.98
N GLU A 948 -32.45 -52.05 -10.09
CA GLU A 948 -32.06 -52.95 -8.99
C GLU A 948 -33.21 -53.25 -8.00
N GLY A 949 -34.06 -52.26 -7.69
CA GLY A 949 -35.26 -52.46 -6.87
C GLY A 949 -36.28 -53.42 -7.51
N ASN A 950 -36.43 -53.39 -8.84
CA ASN A 950 -37.30 -54.32 -9.56
C ASN A 950 -36.69 -55.72 -9.69
N TYR A 951 -35.36 -55.87 -9.74
CA TYR A 951 -34.70 -57.18 -9.77
C TYR A 951 -34.84 -57.96 -8.47
N LEU A 952 -35.01 -57.29 -7.32
CA LEU A 952 -35.31 -57.96 -6.06
C LEU A 952 -36.74 -58.56 -6.03
N SER A 953 -37.65 -58.08 -6.91
CA SER A 953 -39.01 -58.60 -7.04
C SER A 953 -39.16 -59.74 -8.06
N GLN A 954 -38.13 -60.01 -8.86
CA GLN A 954 -38.20 -60.95 -9.99
C GLN A 954 -37.01 -61.91 -9.99
N GLN A 955 -36.82 -62.60 -8.87
CA GLN A 955 -35.83 -63.67 -8.78
C GLN A 955 -36.43 -65.01 -9.23
N LEU A 956 -36.74 -65.15 -10.53
CA LEU A 956 -36.83 -66.45 -11.17
C LEU A 956 -36.59 -66.31 -12.69
N LYS A 957 -35.45 -66.87 -13.13
CA LYS A 957 -34.93 -67.05 -14.50
C LYS A 957 -34.26 -65.83 -15.15
N ALA A 958 -32.93 -65.78 -15.06
CA ALA A 958 -32.09 -65.08 -16.01
C ALA A 958 -31.11 -66.06 -16.69
N LYS A 959 -31.13 -66.12 -18.03
CA LYS A 959 -30.12 -66.77 -18.87
C LYS A 959 -28.81 -65.96 -18.87
N PRO A 960 -27.63 -66.59 -19.00
CA PRO A 960 -26.35 -65.89 -19.07
C PRO A 960 -26.14 -65.31 -20.48
N GLY A 961 -25.82 -64.01 -20.54
CA GLY A 961 -25.48 -63.30 -21.78
C GLY A 961 -26.33 -62.06 -22.04
N SER A 962 -26.10 -60.98 -21.29
CA SER A 962 -26.59 -59.65 -21.67
C SER A 962 -25.45 -58.61 -21.56
N PRO A 963 -25.18 -57.81 -22.61
CA PRO A 963 -24.09 -56.82 -22.64
C PRO A 963 -24.45 -55.48 -21.96
N SER A 964 -25.44 -55.44 -21.04
CA SER A 964 -26.02 -54.17 -20.55
C SER A 964 -25.21 -53.50 -19.43
N LYS A 965 -24.58 -54.25 -18.51
CA LYS A 965 -23.87 -53.70 -17.34
C LYS A 965 -22.51 -53.05 -17.65
N GLU A 966 -21.78 -53.50 -18.67
CA GLU A 966 -20.48 -52.90 -19.05
C GLU A 966 -20.65 -51.58 -19.81
N ASN A 967 -21.69 -51.47 -20.65
CA ASN A 967 -21.98 -50.23 -21.37
C ASN A 967 -22.58 -49.14 -20.46
N SER A 968 -23.28 -49.50 -19.37
CA SER A 968 -23.82 -48.52 -18.43
C SER A 968 -22.71 -47.85 -17.61
N SER A 969 -21.76 -48.63 -17.09
CA SER A 969 -20.63 -48.15 -16.27
C SER A 969 -19.64 -47.28 -17.08
N SER A 970 -19.32 -47.66 -18.32
CA SER A 970 -18.47 -46.89 -19.22
C SER A 970 -19.04 -45.51 -19.57
N TYR A 971 -20.35 -45.41 -19.80
CA TYR A 971 -21.02 -44.14 -20.05
C TYR A 971 -21.11 -43.25 -18.80
N ILE A 972 -21.37 -43.83 -17.62
CA ILE A 972 -21.39 -43.08 -16.34
C ILE A 972 -20.01 -42.47 -16.08
N GLN A 973 -18.94 -43.26 -16.27
CA GLN A 973 -17.56 -42.79 -16.14
C GLN A 973 -17.22 -41.68 -17.14
N THR A 974 -17.70 -41.79 -18.38
CA THR A 974 -17.47 -40.76 -19.40
C THR A 974 -18.13 -39.42 -19.05
N GLN A 975 -19.37 -39.45 -18.52
CA GLN A 975 -20.04 -38.22 -18.07
C GLN A 975 -19.34 -37.60 -16.85
N GLU A 976 -18.88 -38.43 -15.91
CA GLU A 976 -18.13 -37.99 -14.74
C GLU A 976 -16.78 -37.34 -15.12
N ASP A 977 -16.05 -37.94 -16.06
CA ASP A 977 -14.79 -37.39 -16.60
C ASP A 977 -15.03 -36.02 -17.31
N ILE A 978 -16.10 -35.91 -18.11
CA ILE A 978 -16.48 -34.65 -18.77
C ILE A 978 -16.81 -33.56 -17.72
N PHE A 979 -17.55 -33.92 -16.67
CA PHE A 979 -17.87 -32.99 -15.58
C PHE A 979 -16.59 -32.51 -14.88
N HIS A 980 -15.70 -33.43 -14.48
CA HIS A 980 -14.47 -33.09 -13.77
C HIS A 980 -13.54 -32.18 -14.56
N LEU A 981 -13.41 -32.41 -15.87
CA LEU A 981 -12.64 -31.55 -16.76
C LEU A 981 -13.27 -30.17 -16.93
N ARG A 982 -14.58 -30.10 -17.20
CA ARG A 982 -15.31 -28.84 -17.38
C ARG A 982 -15.33 -28.01 -16.11
N HIS A 983 -15.45 -28.65 -14.95
CA HIS A 983 -15.40 -27.99 -13.65
C HIS A 983 -14.01 -27.38 -13.37
N GLY A 984 -12.92 -28.06 -13.73
CA GLY A 984 -11.57 -27.50 -13.63
C GLY A 984 -11.39 -26.25 -14.49
N LEU A 985 -11.85 -26.28 -15.75
CA LEU A 985 -11.84 -25.11 -16.63
C LEU A 985 -12.75 -23.98 -16.12
N LEU A 986 -13.92 -24.31 -15.57
CA LEU A 986 -14.81 -23.32 -14.97
C LEU A 986 -14.12 -22.57 -13.82
N VAL A 987 -13.45 -23.28 -12.91
CA VAL A 987 -12.74 -22.67 -11.77
C VAL A 987 -11.65 -21.71 -12.26
N LEU A 988 -10.87 -22.09 -13.29
CA LEU A 988 -9.85 -21.21 -13.89
C LEU A 988 -10.47 -19.93 -14.46
N HIS A 989 -11.54 -20.04 -15.25
CA HIS A 989 -12.18 -18.87 -15.87
C HIS A 989 -12.97 -18.02 -14.87
N ILE A 990 -13.44 -18.59 -13.75
CA ILE A 990 -14.01 -17.81 -12.63
C ILE A 990 -12.93 -16.88 -12.07
N LEU A 991 -11.73 -17.41 -11.78
CA LEU A 991 -10.61 -16.58 -11.30
C LEU A 991 -10.26 -15.48 -12.31
N ALA A 992 -10.20 -15.79 -13.60
CA ALA A 992 -9.96 -14.79 -14.64
C ALA A 992 -11.06 -13.72 -14.71
N THR A 993 -12.33 -14.11 -14.57
CA THR A 993 -13.46 -13.18 -14.59
C THR A 993 -13.43 -12.27 -13.37
N LEU A 994 -13.11 -12.80 -12.18
CA LEU A 994 -12.97 -12.02 -10.94
C LEU A 994 -11.92 -10.92 -11.05
N MET A 995 -10.87 -11.11 -11.85
CA MET A 995 -9.85 -10.08 -12.08
C MET A 995 -10.37 -8.87 -12.88
N PHE A 996 -11.41 -9.04 -13.70
CA PHE A 996 -12.07 -7.95 -14.44
C PHE A 996 -13.31 -7.39 -13.75
N VAL A 997 -13.68 -7.90 -12.56
CA VAL A 997 -14.85 -7.38 -11.81
C VAL A 997 -14.65 -5.91 -11.40
N PRO A 998 -13.48 -5.48 -10.87
CA PRO A 998 -13.28 -4.08 -10.52
C PRO A 998 -13.47 -3.12 -11.71
N SER A 999 -12.92 -3.46 -12.88
CA SER A 999 -13.08 -2.62 -14.08
C SER A 999 -14.54 -2.60 -14.56
N LEU A 1000 -15.26 -3.71 -14.44
CA LEU A 1000 -16.70 -3.76 -14.75
C LEU A 1000 -17.51 -2.85 -13.83
N VAL A 1001 -17.18 -2.79 -12.53
CA VAL A 1001 -17.85 -1.88 -11.58
C VAL A 1001 -17.65 -0.42 -12.01
N SER A 1002 -16.42 -0.04 -12.38
CA SER A 1002 -16.14 1.30 -12.90
C SER A 1002 -16.88 1.60 -14.20
N TRP A 1003 -17.00 0.60 -15.09
CA TRP A 1003 -17.74 0.74 -16.33
C TRP A 1003 -19.26 0.92 -16.09
N LEU A 1004 -19.84 0.16 -15.15
CA LEU A 1004 -21.26 0.27 -14.81
C LEU A 1004 -21.61 1.67 -14.27
N GLN A 1005 -20.70 2.31 -13.54
CA GLN A 1005 -20.87 3.69 -13.06
C GLN A 1005 -21.00 4.69 -14.22
N ARG A 1006 -20.42 4.39 -15.39
CA ARG A 1006 -20.39 5.26 -16.57
C ARG A 1006 -21.60 5.11 -17.49
N ILE A 1007 -22.57 4.26 -17.15
CA ILE A 1007 -23.78 4.09 -17.97
C ILE A 1007 -24.53 5.43 -18.04
N GLY A 1008 -24.68 5.97 -19.25
CA GLY A 1008 -25.29 7.30 -19.49
C GLY A 1008 -24.28 8.42 -19.72
N MET A 1009 -22.98 8.16 -19.55
CA MET A 1009 -21.89 9.05 -19.96
C MET A 1009 -21.39 8.67 -21.36
N HIS A 1010 -20.57 9.53 -21.99
CA HIS A 1010 -19.97 9.23 -23.30
C HIS A 1010 -19.22 7.90 -23.26
N GLN A 1011 -19.63 6.91 -24.07
CA GLN A 1011 -19.09 5.56 -24.03
C GLN A 1011 -17.73 5.50 -24.73
N SER A 1012 -16.72 4.99 -24.03
CA SER A 1012 -15.44 4.61 -24.64
C SER A 1012 -15.33 3.09 -24.75
N PHE A 1013 -14.77 2.63 -25.87
CA PHE A 1013 -14.52 1.22 -26.08
C PHE A 1013 -13.48 0.69 -25.09
N PRO A 1014 -13.59 -0.58 -24.66
CA PRO A 1014 -12.55 -1.24 -23.89
C PRO A 1014 -11.18 -1.18 -24.57
N ARG A 1015 -10.11 -1.22 -23.78
CA ARG A 1015 -8.75 -1.30 -24.33
C ARG A 1015 -8.60 -2.58 -25.15
N PHE A 1016 -8.04 -2.42 -26.36
CA PHE A 1016 -7.82 -3.53 -27.29
C PHE A 1016 -7.10 -4.72 -26.66
N LEU A 1017 -6.09 -4.47 -25.81
CA LEU A 1017 -5.34 -5.51 -25.13
C LEU A 1017 -6.24 -6.41 -24.25
N ASP A 1018 -7.12 -5.81 -23.46
CA ASP A 1018 -8.00 -6.54 -22.56
C ASP A 1018 -9.06 -7.33 -23.33
N SER A 1019 -9.64 -6.72 -24.38
CA SER A 1019 -10.58 -7.41 -25.27
C SER A 1019 -9.90 -8.58 -25.99
N PHE A 1020 -8.69 -8.38 -26.52
CA PHE A 1020 -7.92 -9.42 -27.21
C PHE A 1020 -7.62 -10.60 -26.29
N LEU A 1021 -7.12 -10.34 -25.08
CA LEU A 1021 -6.86 -11.39 -24.09
C LEU A 1021 -8.16 -12.12 -23.72
N CYS A 1022 -9.27 -11.41 -23.51
CA CYS A 1022 -10.55 -12.04 -23.22
C CYS A 1022 -11.05 -12.93 -24.37
N ILE A 1023 -10.86 -12.52 -25.63
CA ILE A 1023 -11.15 -13.37 -26.79
C ILE A 1023 -10.28 -14.64 -26.74
N CYS A 1024 -8.98 -14.52 -26.46
CA CYS A 1024 -8.11 -15.69 -26.30
C CYS A 1024 -8.57 -16.62 -25.16
N LEU A 1025 -9.09 -16.07 -24.05
CA LEU A 1025 -9.68 -16.85 -22.96
C LEU A 1025 -10.98 -17.56 -23.37
N ILE A 1026 -11.85 -16.87 -24.11
CA ILE A 1026 -13.06 -17.46 -24.70
C ILE A 1026 -12.68 -18.66 -25.57
N LEU A 1027 -11.71 -18.49 -26.47
CA LEU A 1027 -11.17 -19.55 -27.31
C LEU A 1027 -10.57 -20.70 -26.47
N HIS A 1028 -9.83 -20.39 -25.40
CA HIS A 1028 -9.30 -21.40 -24.49
C HIS A 1028 -10.41 -22.27 -23.89
N GLY A 1029 -11.45 -21.68 -23.30
CA GLY A 1029 -12.52 -22.44 -22.64
C GLY A 1029 -13.32 -23.36 -23.58
N ILE A 1030 -13.42 -22.97 -24.86
CA ILE A 1030 -14.14 -23.73 -25.88
C ILE A 1030 -13.28 -24.85 -26.44
N PHE A 1031 -12.12 -24.51 -27.02
CA PHE A 1031 -11.30 -25.46 -27.78
C PHE A 1031 -10.45 -26.38 -26.90
N SER A 1032 -10.03 -25.93 -25.71
CA SER A 1032 -9.24 -26.76 -24.80
C SER A 1032 -10.02 -28.02 -24.35
N SER A 1033 -11.33 -27.90 -24.21
CA SER A 1033 -12.17 -29.03 -23.82
C SER A 1033 -12.23 -30.16 -24.85
N GLU A 1034 -12.17 -29.85 -26.14
CA GLU A 1034 -12.14 -30.85 -27.22
C GLU A 1034 -10.74 -31.44 -27.36
N SER A 1035 -9.71 -30.60 -27.24
CA SER A 1035 -8.30 -31.02 -27.26
C SER A 1035 -7.93 -31.93 -26.08
N LEU A 1036 -8.45 -31.68 -24.86
CA LEU A 1036 -8.18 -32.51 -23.69
C LEU A 1036 -8.82 -33.90 -23.74
N LEU A 1037 -9.93 -34.09 -24.45
CA LEU A 1037 -10.51 -35.42 -24.65
C LEU A 1037 -9.72 -36.23 -25.69
N ASN A 1038 -9.10 -35.57 -26.66
CA ASN A 1038 -8.38 -36.18 -27.78
C ASN A 1038 -6.86 -36.12 -27.54
N SER A 1039 -6.35 -36.88 -26.56
CA SER A 1039 -4.96 -36.84 -26.04
C SER A 1039 -3.81 -37.16 -27.00
N GLU A 1040 -4.01 -37.17 -28.31
CA GLU A 1040 -2.96 -37.42 -29.30
C GLU A 1040 -2.96 -36.28 -30.32
N VAL A 1041 -2.21 -35.21 -30.03
CA VAL A 1041 -1.93 -34.16 -31.01
C VAL A 1041 -0.41 -34.02 -31.14
N PRO A 1042 0.18 -34.32 -32.29
CA PRO A 1042 1.60 -34.15 -32.50
C PRO A 1042 1.90 -32.65 -32.66
N LEU A 1043 2.43 -32.01 -31.61
CA LEU A 1043 3.16 -30.75 -31.77
C LEU A 1043 4.47 -30.99 -32.53
N PRO A 1044 5.09 -29.95 -33.14
CA PRO A 1044 6.41 -30.08 -33.77
C PRO A 1044 7.41 -30.68 -32.78
N ARG A 1045 8.19 -31.70 -33.21
CA ARG A 1045 9.24 -32.31 -32.39
C ARG A 1045 10.29 -31.26 -32.04
N ILE A 1046 10.23 -30.72 -30.83
CA ILE A 1046 11.35 -29.99 -30.22
C ILE A 1046 12.19 -31.04 -29.48
N MET A 1047 13.42 -31.27 -29.94
CA MET A 1047 14.35 -32.27 -29.36
C MET A 1047 13.82 -33.72 -29.29
N GLY A 1048 12.92 -34.12 -30.20
CA GLY A 1048 12.50 -35.53 -30.36
C GLY A 1048 11.44 -36.06 -29.38
N LYS A 1049 10.83 -35.22 -28.52
CA LYS A 1049 9.71 -35.62 -27.63
C LYS A 1049 8.39 -34.91 -28.00
N GLU A 1050 7.27 -35.61 -27.89
CA GLU A 1050 5.92 -35.05 -28.06
C GLU A 1050 5.58 -34.09 -26.91
N VAL A 1051 5.28 -32.83 -27.24
CA VAL A 1051 4.83 -31.83 -26.26
C VAL A 1051 3.37 -32.12 -25.91
N ARG A 1052 3.13 -32.64 -24.71
CA ARG A 1052 1.78 -32.90 -24.20
C ARG A 1052 1.21 -31.67 -23.49
N LEU A 1053 -0.11 -31.51 -23.51
CA LEU A 1053 -0.82 -30.36 -22.91
C LEU A 1053 -0.55 -30.21 -21.39
N ASN A 1054 -0.21 -31.29 -20.69
CA ASN A 1054 0.22 -31.22 -19.30
C ASN A 1054 1.51 -30.37 -19.14
N LEU A 1055 2.48 -30.46 -20.05
CA LEU A 1055 3.70 -29.64 -20.00
C LEU A 1055 3.37 -28.14 -20.17
N ILE A 1056 2.41 -27.82 -21.05
CA ILE A 1056 1.95 -26.45 -21.26
C ILE A 1056 1.32 -25.88 -19.98
N TYR A 1057 0.43 -26.64 -19.32
CA TYR A 1057 -0.15 -26.23 -18.04
C TYR A 1057 0.87 -26.12 -16.91
N LEU A 1058 1.90 -26.97 -16.89
CA LEU A 1058 2.99 -26.87 -15.93
C LEU A 1058 3.78 -25.55 -16.11
N ILE A 1059 4.17 -25.23 -17.35
CA ILE A 1059 4.88 -23.98 -17.66
C ILE A 1059 4.02 -22.76 -17.32
N ALA A 1060 2.73 -22.79 -17.67
CA ALA A 1060 1.80 -21.72 -17.32
C ALA A 1060 1.63 -21.55 -15.80
N GLY A 1061 1.62 -22.65 -15.05
CA GLY A 1061 1.60 -22.64 -13.59
C GLY A 1061 2.85 -21.99 -13.00
N ILE A 1062 4.05 -22.33 -13.50
CA ILE A 1062 5.32 -21.70 -13.07
C ILE A 1062 5.33 -20.21 -13.40
N TYR A 1063 4.93 -19.82 -14.62
CA TYR A 1063 4.84 -18.41 -15.00
C TYR A 1063 3.84 -17.63 -14.13
N SER A 1064 2.70 -18.24 -13.80
CA SER A 1064 1.70 -17.63 -12.93
C SER A 1064 2.22 -17.46 -11.49
N TYR A 1065 2.99 -18.43 -11.01
CA TYR A 1065 3.67 -18.33 -9.72
C TYR A 1065 4.66 -17.15 -9.71
N LEU A 1066 5.53 -17.05 -10.72
CA LEU A 1066 6.48 -15.94 -10.85
C LEU A 1066 5.77 -14.58 -10.96
N SER A 1067 4.66 -14.52 -11.69
CA SER A 1067 3.83 -13.31 -11.80
C SER A 1067 3.26 -12.87 -10.46
N GLY A 1068 2.82 -13.83 -9.62
CA GLY A 1068 2.39 -13.57 -8.25
C GLY A 1068 3.53 -13.07 -7.36
N MET A 1069 4.75 -13.60 -7.51
CA MET A 1069 5.95 -13.11 -6.79
C MET A 1069 6.34 -11.67 -7.17
N GLU A 1070 5.97 -11.22 -8.36
CA GLU A 1070 6.17 -9.84 -8.83
C GLU A 1070 5.04 -8.89 -8.42
N LEU A 1071 4.05 -9.36 -7.64
CA LEU A 1071 2.83 -8.59 -7.30
C LEU A 1071 2.05 -8.11 -8.53
N ALA A 1072 2.18 -8.80 -9.67
CA ALA A 1072 1.56 -8.46 -10.94
C ALA A 1072 0.63 -9.59 -11.43
N PRO A 1073 -0.44 -9.92 -10.68
CA PRO A 1073 -1.31 -11.06 -11.01
C PRO A 1073 -1.98 -10.92 -12.37
N TYR A 1074 -2.21 -9.71 -12.89
CA TYR A 1074 -2.73 -9.52 -14.26
C TYR A 1074 -1.94 -10.27 -15.33
N LYS A 1075 -0.62 -10.48 -15.13
CA LYS A 1075 0.23 -11.17 -16.12
C LYS A 1075 -0.21 -12.60 -16.39
N VAL A 1076 -0.90 -13.27 -15.44
CA VAL A 1076 -1.40 -14.64 -15.65
C VAL A 1076 -2.37 -14.75 -16.84
N LEU A 1077 -3.03 -13.64 -17.21
CA LEU A 1077 -3.93 -13.58 -18.36
C LEU A 1077 -3.18 -13.73 -19.69
N TYR A 1078 -1.91 -13.29 -19.79
CA TYR A 1078 -1.09 -13.56 -20.98
C TYR A 1078 -0.81 -15.06 -21.12
N ALA A 1079 -0.53 -15.76 -20.02
CA ALA A 1079 -0.34 -17.21 -20.03
C ALA A 1079 -1.63 -17.94 -20.44
N MET A 1080 -2.78 -17.57 -19.86
CA MET A 1080 -4.08 -18.10 -20.27
C MET A 1080 -4.36 -17.86 -21.76
N GLY A 1081 -4.12 -16.63 -22.23
CA GLY A 1081 -4.31 -16.25 -23.63
C GLY A 1081 -3.42 -17.04 -24.59
N ALA A 1082 -2.15 -17.25 -24.23
CA ALA A 1082 -1.22 -18.07 -25.01
C ALA A 1082 -1.70 -19.52 -25.16
N ILE A 1083 -2.20 -20.13 -24.07
CA ILE A 1083 -2.79 -21.48 -24.13
C ILE A 1083 -4.03 -21.48 -25.04
N GLY A 1084 -4.85 -20.42 -24.98
CA GLY A 1084 -6.00 -20.25 -25.87
C GLY A 1084 -5.63 -20.25 -27.35
N ILE A 1085 -4.61 -19.46 -27.72
CA ILE A 1085 -4.09 -19.39 -29.08
C ILE A 1085 -3.56 -20.75 -29.53
N ILE A 1086 -2.76 -21.42 -28.69
CA ILE A 1086 -2.21 -22.75 -28.99
C ILE A 1086 -3.34 -23.76 -29.19
N SER A 1087 -4.34 -23.79 -28.30
CA SER A 1087 -5.48 -24.71 -28.37
C SER A 1087 -6.32 -24.49 -29.63
N PHE A 1088 -6.52 -23.24 -30.01
CA PHE A 1088 -7.23 -22.87 -31.23
C PHE A 1088 -6.46 -23.30 -32.48
N ALA A 1089 -5.16 -23.02 -32.55
CA ALA A 1089 -4.31 -23.42 -33.68
C ALA A 1089 -4.27 -24.94 -33.85
N LEU A 1090 -4.16 -25.71 -32.76
CA LEU A 1090 -4.20 -27.17 -32.79
C LEU A 1090 -5.56 -27.70 -33.29
N SER A 1091 -6.66 -27.06 -32.89
CA SER A 1091 -8.01 -27.45 -33.32
C SER A 1091 -8.22 -27.21 -34.83
N ILE A 1092 -7.69 -26.10 -35.36
CA ILE A 1092 -7.69 -25.83 -36.81
C ILE A 1092 -6.83 -26.87 -37.55
N LEU A 1093 -5.64 -27.17 -37.04
CA LEU A 1093 -4.73 -28.15 -37.66
C LEU A 1093 -5.38 -29.55 -37.71
N GLN A 1094 -6.10 -29.95 -36.66
CA GLN A 1094 -6.87 -31.20 -36.65
C GLN A 1094 -8.00 -31.20 -37.68
N ALA A 1095 -8.72 -30.08 -37.83
CA ALA A 1095 -9.76 -29.95 -38.84
C ALA A 1095 -9.19 -30.01 -40.27
N TRP A 1096 -7.99 -29.45 -40.48
CA TRP A 1096 -7.30 -29.44 -41.78
C TRP A 1096 -6.66 -30.78 -42.15
N THR A 1097 -6.06 -31.48 -41.19
CA THR A 1097 -5.37 -32.76 -41.45
C THR A 1097 -6.31 -33.94 -41.65
N GLY A 1098 -7.64 -33.74 -41.57
CA GLY A 1098 -8.62 -34.78 -41.87
C GLY A 1098 -8.64 -35.95 -40.89
N ALA A 1099 -8.00 -35.82 -39.71
CA ALA A 1099 -8.12 -36.78 -38.62
C ALA A 1099 -9.57 -36.76 -38.12
N THR A 1100 -10.39 -37.67 -38.65
CA THR A 1100 -11.84 -37.65 -38.55
C THR A 1100 -12.34 -37.70 -37.10
N ARG A 1101 -13.31 -36.82 -36.81
CA ARG A 1101 -14.19 -36.81 -35.61
C ARG A 1101 -15.10 -38.05 -35.46
N PHE A 1102 -14.79 -39.18 -36.09
CA PHE A 1102 -15.65 -40.37 -36.07
C PHE A 1102 -14.88 -41.65 -35.71
N GLY A 1103 -15.22 -42.21 -34.53
CA GLY A 1103 -15.34 -43.66 -34.38
C GLY A 1103 -14.07 -44.49 -34.20
N ARG A 1104 -13.27 -44.25 -33.15
CA ARG A 1104 -12.60 -45.37 -32.45
C ARG A 1104 -13.18 -45.48 -31.04
N ARG A 1105 -14.25 -46.27 -30.89
CA ARG A 1105 -14.58 -46.90 -29.61
C ARG A 1105 -13.35 -47.74 -29.22
N ARG A 1106 -12.47 -47.21 -28.36
CA ARG A 1106 -11.49 -48.05 -27.67
C ARG A 1106 -12.28 -48.93 -26.69
N HIS A 1107 -12.48 -50.19 -27.04
CA HIS A 1107 -12.82 -51.23 -26.06
C HIS A 1107 -11.61 -51.38 -25.13
N TRP A 1108 -11.80 -51.12 -23.85
CA TRP A 1108 -10.78 -51.35 -22.83
C TRP A 1108 -11.12 -52.62 -22.09
N HIS A 1109 -10.42 -53.71 -22.41
CA HIS A 1109 -10.36 -54.86 -21.52
C HIS A 1109 -9.46 -54.51 -20.33
N ARG A 1110 -9.97 -54.78 -19.12
CA ARG A 1110 -9.23 -54.64 -17.87
C ARG A 1110 -8.38 -55.90 -17.71
N HIS A 1111 -7.06 -55.75 -17.74
CA HIS A 1111 -6.14 -56.76 -17.19
C HIS A 1111 -5.74 -56.36 -15.78
#